data_AF-A0A7V3NCJ9-F1
#
_entry.id   AF-A0A7V3NCJ9-F1
#
_cell.length_a   1.000
_cell.length_b   1.000
_cell.length_c   1.000
_cell.angle_alpha   90.00
_cell.angle_beta   90.00
_cell.angle_gamma   90.00
#
_symmetry.space_group_name_H-M   'P 1'
#
loop_
_entity.id
_entity.type
_entity.pdbx_description
1 polymer ?
#
loop_
_entity_poly.entity_id
_entity_poly.type
_entity_poly.pdbx_seq_one_letter_code
_entity_poly.pdbx_strand_id
1 'polypeptide(L)'
;MQWIRGTYWFSSVSVIFLACECGLFGAQAQAPAPPRLDKPLLAWWTFDEATGGMCRDAAGQGCDATGATPERVAGVYGLAAHFAGQHRLRTAGPQFGPLAGIGFSAWVMPTHFDRYNEIFRKEDGDQRVLFSFQEHGRVLSLGLNIGGYVECDASLEPQQVLDGGWHHVAASFDGSTMRVYLDGRQIGALERPGKIVSGGTAEGCIGSSEGSECFQGFMDDLRIWGAGVSAEEVRTLYLAGVESLARRAKELEARLAPVYRPGKTFAETLAECRQRLAQGAGPLPPELAEALATRLKASFPEPYEQLMRYTGRSPIAYLLGADDAFQRDAEHLMELLLEYRPLTESQRARLSPEEAKQWAEAEKLKARFDALRAQGAAARHSPEWIELILAAGPRIQFRPQIHEAVAPYVRPHTPPVRNLSAEEAHQQLQRDWLHQCGGHPTPERIRQEIQWARQLAARIRQDHPAVDLASELQELESLEPQAAKAPSADPALYFRVRKIKRAVMFKNPVVDFHRVLFVDMPFPAGSEWPHETRHRLGYMAVPGGRLLVLEGLSPAGTLRQLMPRPPLHGSFWRPDLSFDARKVLFCFKPHNEKSFHLYEIHIDGTGLRQLTDGIYDDLDPIYLPDGHILFCTTRAHTYVRCMPPTNAFVLARCDADGKNIYILSQNNEPDYLPSLLHDGRVIYTRWEYTDKPLWRAQKLWTMNPDGTQVLMYWGNQSVWPDVMKDARAIPGSHRVMFTGSAHHNWFAGSVGIVDPQRGFNFPDGLTKVTADVPWPECGNGPVDPIECAQYHPSGHYAGYYSPYPLGEKDFLVSAHRGDKFVLYLMDVYGNRELIYEGQYNIFHALPVRPRPQPPVIADRVAWPERRDRLNPKPGVIYSGDVYQNAPPELRGKARFLRVWHIDPKTYTYWYKRPYISTGPVISAVQSEGVKRLLGTVPIEADGSVAFYAPPGKALHFQLLDDKQRALHTMRSFVGVMPGERRGCLGCHPSHSRAPITGASCLALRTEPRPITPPPWSDDTVSFPR
;
A
#
# COMPACT_ATOMS: atom_id res chain seq x y z
N MET A 1 -29.25 45.33 20.02
CA MET A 1 -28.79 45.90 21.30
C MET A 1 -27.30 46.18 21.17
N GLN A 2 -26.88 47.38 21.58
CA GLN A 2 -25.57 47.99 21.35
C GLN A 2 -24.40 47.32 22.11
N TRP A 3 -23.23 47.29 21.46
CA TRP A 3 -21.85 47.53 21.93
C TRP A 3 -21.37 47.03 23.30
N ILE A 4 -20.21 46.34 23.29
CA ILE A 4 -18.92 46.85 23.84
C ILE A 4 -17.76 46.16 23.10
N ARG A 5 -16.80 46.96 22.61
CA ARG A 5 -15.49 46.56 22.07
C ARG A 5 -14.52 46.31 23.24
N GLY A 6 -13.65 45.31 23.10
CA GLY A 6 -12.50 45.11 23.99
C GLY A 6 -11.47 44.19 23.35
N THR A 7 -10.46 44.79 22.72
CA THR A 7 -9.27 44.18 22.14
C THR A 7 -8.35 43.59 23.19
N TYR A 8 -8.05 42.28 23.11
CA TYR A 8 -6.79 41.69 23.58
C TYR A 8 -6.37 40.58 22.60
N TRP A 9 -5.33 40.87 21.82
CA TRP A 9 -4.63 39.92 20.96
C TRP A 9 -3.22 39.76 21.52
N PHE A 10 -2.91 38.60 22.08
CA PHE A 10 -1.56 38.00 22.09
C PHE A 10 -1.78 36.48 22.23
N SER A 11 -1.44 35.74 21.17
CA SER A 11 -1.55 34.29 21.11
C SER A 11 -0.16 33.66 21.23
N SER A 12 -0.12 32.62 22.07
CA SER A 12 0.96 31.72 22.45
C SER A 12 1.86 31.23 21.29
N VAL A 13 3.17 31.10 21.55
CA VAL A 13 4.18 30.50 20.67
C VAL A 13 4.93 29.45 21.47
N SER A 14 4.90 28.19 21.03
CA SER A 14 5.75 27.12 21.57
C SER A 14 7.06 27.07 20.78
N VAL A 15 8.18 27.23 21.48
CA VAL A 15 9.56 27.20 20.96
C VAL A 15 10.19 25.84 21.31
N ILE A 16 10.76 25.14 20.33
CA ILE A 16 11.57 23.92 20.55
C ILE A 16 12.98 24.24 20.01
N PHE A 17 13.95 24.38 20.92
CA PHE A 17 15.35 24.62 20.58
C PHE A 17 16.09 23.30 20.27
N LEU A 18 17.05 23.36 19.33
CA LEU A 18 18.01 22.29 19.04
C LEU A 18 19.41 22.94 18.93
N ALA A 19 20.33 22.62 19.85
CA ALA A 19 21.66 23.24 19.92
C ALA A 19 22.70 22.63 18.96
N CYS A 20 23.59 23.48 18.40
CA CYS A 20 25.01 23.15 18.19
C CYS A 20 25.89 24.41 18.03
N GLU A 21 27.14 24.29 18.47
CA GLU A 21 28.15 25.34 18.75
C GLU A 21 28.64 26.13 17.52
N CYS A 22 28.89 27.43 17.70
CA CYS A 22 30.02 28.14 17.08
C CYS A 22 30.28 29.48 17.79
N GLY A 23 31.47 29.65 18.37
CA GLY A 23 31.93 30.93 18.89
C GLY A 23 32.46 31.83 17.78
N LEU A 24 32.20 33.14 17.89
CA LEU A 24 33.04 34.22 17.37
C LEU A 24 32.66 35.53 18.08
N PHE A 25 33.66 36.17 18.65
CA PHE A 25 33.58 37.39 19.47
C PHE A 25 33.13 38.60 18.65
N GLY A 26 32.06 39.25 19.10
CA GLY A 26 31.70 40.63 18.81
C GLY A 26 31.09 41.22 20.08
N ALA A 27 31.57 42.39 20.51
CA ALA A 27 31.33 42.99 21.83
C ALA A 27 29.87 42.83 22.30
N GLN A 28 29.63 41.88 23.22
CA GLN A 28 28.36 41.71 23.90
C GLN A 28 28.14 42.94 24.78
N ALA A 29 27.04 43.66 24.54
CA ALA A 29 26.42 44.42 25.62
C ALA A 29 26.16 43.42 26.74
N GLN A 30 26.82 43.61 27.88
CA GLN A 30 26.75 42.69 29.01
C GLN A 30 25.28 42.53 29.40
N ALA A 31 24.75 41.31 29.33
CA ALA A 31 23.39 41.02 29.75
C ALA A 31 23.17 41.59 31.16
N PRO A 32 22.03 42.23 31.45
CA PRO A 32 21.81 42.82 32.76
C PRO A 32 21.95 41.72 33.81
N ALA A 33 22.91 41.88 34.72
CA ALA A 33 23.06 40.96 35.82
C ALA A 33 21.76 40.99 36.63
N PRO A 34 21.25 39.82 37.05
CA PRO A 34 19.98 39.79 37.73
C PRO A 34 20.10 40.46 39.11
N PRO A 35 19.07 41.17 39.59
CA PRO A 35 19.15 42.07 40.74
C PRO A 35 19.52 41.33 42.02
N ARG A 36 20.39 41.89 42.87
CA ARG A 36 20.74 41.29 44.17
C ARG A 36 19.90 41.87 45.30
N LEU A 37 19.37 41.00 46.17
CA LEU A 37 18.69 41.40 47.40
C LEU A 37 19.69 41.47 48.55
N ASP A 38 19.53 42.43 49.46
CA ASP A 38 20.34 42.55 50.68
C ASP A 38 19.86 41.56 51.76
N LYS A 39 20.05 40.27 51.46
CA LYS A 39 19.62 39.12 52.26
C LYS A 39 20.69 38.05 52.23
N PRO A 40 20.85 37.25 53.30
CA PRO A 40 21.80 36.14 53.30
C PRO A 40 21.40 35.11 52.25
N LEU A 41 22.18 35.03 51.17
CA LEU A 41 22.00 34.08 50.08
C LEU A 41 22.64 32.75 50.47
N LEU A 42 21.85 31.69 50.43
CA LEU A 42 22.26 30.34 50.80
C LEU A 42 22.69 29.52 49.57
N ALA A 43 22.06 29.74 48.42
CA ALA A 43 22.51 29.20 47.14
C ALA A 43 21.93 30.02 45.98
N TRP A 44 22.65 30.05 44.85
CA TRP A 44 22.20 30.69 43.62
C TRP A 44 22.76 30.02 42.38
N TRP A 45 21.89 29.46 41.54
CA TRP A 45 22.26 28.86 40.27
C TRP A 45 21.71 29.71 39.13
N THR A 46 22.60 30.36 38.36
CA THR A 46 22.22 31.15 37.18
C THR A 46 22.06 30.29 35.94
N PHE A 47 22.74 29.14 35.88
CA PHE A 47 22.80 28.25 34.70
C PHE A 47 23.52 28.85 33.47
N ASP A 48 24.29 29.92 33.64
CA ASP A 48 25.04 30.62 32.59
C ASP A 48 26.25 29.85 32.04
N GLU A 49 26.63 28.72 32.64
CA GLU A 49 27.79 27.96 32.20
C GLU A 49 27.53 27.30 30.85
N ALA A 50 28.17 27.83 29.80
CA ALA A 50 28.00 27.37 28.43
C ALA A 50 28.50 25.92 28.21
N THR A 51 29.41 25.41 29.04
CA THR A 51 29.99 24.06 28.94
C THR A 51 30.27 23.45 30.32
N GLY A 52 30.12 22.12 30.43
CA GLY A 52 30.36 21.34 31.66
C GLY A 52 29.08 20.90 32.38
N GLY A 53 29.09 19.70 32.97
CA GLY A 53 27.94 19.10 33.68
C GLY A 53 27.69 19.64 35.09
N MET A 54 28.23 20.80 35.41
CA MET A 54 28.19 21.42 36.74
C MET A 54 27.56 22.81 36.63
N CYS A 55 26.50 23.05 37.40
CA CYS A 55 25.89 24.36 37.57
C CYS A 55 26.46 24.98 38.85
N ARG A 56 27.20 26.09 38.74
CA ARG A 56 27.93 26.66 39.89
C ARG A 56 26.99 27.42 40.81
N ASP A 57 27.32 27.40 42.09
CA ASP A 57 26.72 28.27 43.08
C ASP A 57 27.36 29.66 43.04
N ALA A 58 26.66 30.59 42.38
CA ALA A 58 27.05 31.99 42.28
C ALA A 58 26.99 32.73 43.63
N ALA A 59 26.42 32.13 44.68
CA ALA A 59 26.48 32.66 46.04
C ALA A 59 27.82 32.39 46.74
N GLY A 60 28.61 31.41 46.25
CA GLY A 60 29.90 31.04 46.83
C GLY A 60 29.81 30.24 48.13
N GLN A 61 28.69 29.57 48.39
CA GLN A 61 28.42 28.81 49.62
C GLN A 61 28.75 27.31 49.49
N GLY A 62 29.41 26.91 48.39
CA GLY A 62 29.78 25.53 48.13
C GLY A 62 28.60 24.65 47.71
N CYS A 63 27.52 25.23 47.20
CA CYS A 63 26.31 24.53 46.76
C CYS A 63 26.33 24.15 45.26
N ASP A 64 27.50 23.96 44.66
CA ASP A 64 27.61 23.56 43.24
C ASP A 64 26.76 22.31 42.96
N ALA A 65 26.00 22.32 41.87
CA ALA A 65 25.11 21.23 41.48
C ALA A 65 25.70 20.44 40.31
N THR A 66 25.70 19.12 40.41
CA THR A 66 26.26 18.19 39.41
C THR A 66 25.25 17.12 39.00
N GLY A 67 25.29 16.67 37.75
CA GLY A 67 24.37 15.65 37.26
C GLY A 67 24.45 15.43 35.76
N ALA A 68 23.39 14.89 35.17
CA ALA A 68 23.25 14.83 33.70
C ALA A 68 23.15 16.26 33.17
N THR A 69 24.06 16.65 32.25
CA THR A 69 24.19 18.02 31.75
C THR A 69 22.90 18.45 31.04
N PRO A 70 22.12 19.41 31.59
CA PRO A 70 20.96 19.94 30.89
C PRO A 70 21.42 20.72 29.66
N GLU A 71 20.66 20.66 28.56
CA GLU A 71 20.90 21.52 27.40
C GLU A 71 20.78 22.99 27.83
N ARG A 72 21.67 23.84 27.30
CA ARG A 72 21.64 25.28 27.56
C ARG A 72 20.88 25.98 26.45
N VAL A 73 19.83 26.68 26.84
CA VAL A 73 19.10 27.59 25.97
C VAL A 73 19.27 29.00 26.48
N ALA A 74 18.74 29.95 25.75
CA ALA A 74 18.87 31.32 26.13
C ALA A 74 17.76 31.70 27.13
N GLY A 75 18.16 32.24 28.29
CA GLY A 75 17.31 32.47 29.44
C GLY A 75 16.69 33.86 29.53
N VAL A 76 16.08 34.11 30.68
CA VAL A 76 15.69 35.45 31.16
C VAL A 76 16.93 36.29 31.41
N TYR A 77 17.97 35.69 31.98
CA TYR A 77 19.30 36.25 32.15
C TYR A 77 20.32 35.29 31.54
N GLY A 78 21.06 35.74 30.52
CA GLY A 78 22.08 34.90 29.89
C GLY A 78 21.54 33.56 29.36
N LEU A 79 21.99 32.45 29.94
CA LEU A 79 21.56 31.08 29.59
C LEU A 79 20.68 30.45 30.69
N ALA A 80 19.80 29.55 30.26
CA ALA A 80 18.93 28.76 31.12
C ALA A 80 19.16 27.25 30.90
N ALA A 81 18.75 26.44 31.87
CA ALA A 81 18.82 24.99 31.80
C ALA A 81 17.50 24.39 31.30
N HIS A 82 17.58 23.47 30.34
CA HIS A 82 16.46 22.66 29.84
C HIS A 82 16.41 21.30 30.56
N PHE A 83 15.30 21.02 31.23
CA PHE A 83 15.02 19.76 31.92
C PHE A 83 13.96 18.96 31.14
N ALA A 84 14.33 17.75 30.69
CA ALA A 84 13.45 16.87 29.91
C ALA A 84 13.59 15.38 30.27
N GLY A 85 12.49 14.69 30.56
CA GLY A 85 12.55 13.29 31.01
C GLY A 85 13.16 13.17 32.41
N GLN A 86 14.05 12.21 32.63
CA GLN A 86 14.63 11.89 33.96
C GLN A 86 15.85 12.75 34.35
N HIS A 87 15.81 14.05 34.07
CA HIS A 87 16.92 14.95 34.45
C HIS A 87 17.05 15.07 35.98
N ARG A 88 18.29 15.14 36.47
CA ARG A 88 18.62 15.24 37.90
C ARG A 88 19.92 16.00 38.11
N LEU A 89 19.85 17.09 38.88
CA LEU A 89 21.00 17.83 39.39
C LEU A 89 21.04 17.71 40.92
N ARG A 90 22.16 17.18 41.44
CA ARG A 90 22.40 17.02 42.88
C ARG A 90 23.38 18.07 43.37
N THR A 91 23.09 18.62 44.53
CA THR A 91 23.96 19.57 45.24
C THR A 91 24.12 19.09 46.69
N ALA A 92 25.26 19.41 47.30
CA ALA A 92 25.40 19.29 48.76
C ALA A 92 24.29 20.09 49.50
N GLY A 93 23.70 21.06 48.79
CA GLY A 93 22.54 21.81 49.21
C GLY A 93 22.90 22.90 50.23
N PRO A 94 22.04 23.92 50.38
CA PRO A 94 22.28 24.91 51.40
C PRO A 94 22.13 24.31 52.80
N GLN A 95 23.05 24.68 53.71
CA GLN A 95 22.94 24.30 55.12
C GLN A 95 21.90 25.20 55.80
N PHE A 96 20.65 24.72 55.85
CA PHE A 96 19.55 25.51 56.42
C PHE A 96 19.71 25.72 57.93
N GLY A 97 19.93 24.68 58.73
CA GLY A 97 19.93 24.79 60.19
C GLY A 97 18.59 25.33 60.75
N PRO A 98 18.55 25.77 62.01
CA PRO A 98 17.37 26.44 62.55
C PRO A 98 17.22 27.85 61.94
N LEU A 99 16.31 28.00 60.98
CA LEU A 99 16.05 29.28 60.32
C LEU A 99 14.82 29.98 60.89
N ALA A 100 14.94 31.31 61.05
CA ALA A 100 13.81 32.18 61.35
C ALA A 100 13.00 32.57 60.10
N GLY A 101 13.53 32.31 58.90
CA GLY A 101 12.85 32.56 57.64
C GLY A 101 13.60 31.94 56.45
N ILE A 102 12.93 31.78 55.32
CA ILE A 102 13.52 31.26 54.07
C ILE A 102 12.83 31.92 52.87
N GLY A 103 13.56 32.09 51.77
CA GLY A 103 13.01 32.59 50.51
C GLY A 103 13.48 31.75 49.32
N PHE A 104 12.62 31.57 48.33
CA PHE A 104 12.90 30.92 47.04
C PHE A 104 12.50 31.84 45.89
N SER A 105 13.24 31.79 44.79
CA SER A 105 12.90 32.45 43.53
C SER A 105 13.47 31.65 42.37
N ALA A 106 12.71 31.50 41.29
CA ALA A 106 13.20 30.99 40.01
C ALA A 106 12.39 31.60 38.87
N TRP A 107 13.00 31.67 37.69
CA TRP A 107 12.28 31.80 36.43
C TRP A 107 12.06 30.41 35.84
N VAL A 108 10.85 30.13 35.40
CA VAL A 108 10.46 28.83 34.86
C VAL A 108 9.65 28.99 33.58
N MET A 109 9.83 28.08 32.64
CA MET A 109 8.99 27.93 31.45
C MET A 109 8.64 26.44 31.30
N PRO A 110 7.61 25.97 32.02
CA PRO A 110 7.13 24.59 31.93
C PRO A 110 6.66 24.23 30.50
N THR A 111 6.95 23.02 30.04
CA THR A 111 6.46 22.51 28.74
C THR A 111 5.26 21.57 28.91
N HIS A 112 5.19 20.87 30.04
CA HIS A 112 4.07 20.07 30.49
C HIS A 112 4.22 19.80 31.99
N PHE A 113 3.20 19.21 32.62
CA PHE A 113 3.25 18.80 34.02
C PHE A 113 2.92 17.32 34.17
N ASP A 114 3.83 16.59 34.84
CA ASP A 114 3.51 15.31 35.47
C ASP A 114 2.74 15.56 36.79
N ARG A 115 2.43 14.50 37.55
CA ARG A 115 1.75 14.64 38.84
C ARG A 115 2.51 15.58 39.80
N TYR A 116 3.84 15.48 39.86
CA TYR A 116 4.73 16.32 40.66
C TYR A 116 5.95 16.72 39.83
N ASN A 117 6.34 17.99 39.88
CA ASN A 117 7.42 18.57 39.08
C ASN A 117 8.25 19.50 39.98
N GLU A 118 9.43 19.03 40.36
CA GLU A 118 10.25 19.62 41.41
C GLU A 118 11.12 20.79 40.95
N ILE A 119 11.04 21.95 41.61
CA ILE A 119 11.98 23.06 41.36
C ILE A 119 13.22 22.86 42.22
N PHE A 120 13.02 22.71 43.53
CA PHE A 120 14.07 22.35 44.49
C PHE A 120 13.50 21.50 45.61
N ARG A 121 14.27 20.47 46.01
CA ARG A 121 13.92 19.62 47.14
C ARG A 121 15.16 19.21 47.93
N LYS A 122 15.07 19.26 49.25
CA LYS A 122 16.02 18.61 50.17
C LYS A 122 15.22 17.91 51.27
N GLU A 123 15.49 16.62 51.48
CA GLU A 123 14.65 15.78 52.33
C GLU A 123 15.46 14.98 53.35
N ASP A 124 15.48 15.48 54.59
CA ASP A 124 16.09 14.81 55.74
C ASP A 124 15.00 14.09 56.58
N GLY A 125 14.26 13.17 55.95
CA GLY A 125 13.06 12.56 56.54
C GLY A 125 11.93 13.59 56.71
N ASP A 126 11.38 13.73 57.92
CA ASP A 126 10.31 14.70 58.21
C ASP A 126 10.81 16.16 58.13
N GLN A 127 12.11 16.42 58.12
CA GLN A 127 12.73 17.74 57.99
C GLN A 127 12.93 18.12 56.51
N ARG A 128 11.83 18.16 55.76
CA ARG A 128 11.82 18.44 54.32
C ARG A 128 11.70 19.93 54.01
N VAL A 129 12.47 20.40 53.03
CA VAL A 129 12.32 21.70 52.37
C VAL A 129 12.01 21.46 50.89
N LEU A 130 10.89 22.00 50.42
CA LEU A 130 10.32 21.69 49.11
C LEU A 130 9.79 22.97 48.43
N PHE A 131 10.09 23.16 47.15
CA PHE A 131 9.40 24.09 46.28
C PHE A 131 9.09 23.41 44.94
N SER A 132 7.81 23.21 44.63
CA SER A 132 7.40 22.36 43.51
C SER A 132 6.03 22.67 42.93
N PHE A 133 5.83 22.30 41.67
CA PHE A 133 4.50 22.21 41.07
C PHE A 133 3.92 20.82 41.36
N GLN A 134 2.69 20.78 41.86
CA GLN A 134 1.99 19.56 42.24
C GLN A 134 0.63 19.44 41.53
N GLU A 135 0.06 18.24 41.60
CA GLU A 135 -1.27 17.89 41.09
C GLU A 135 -1.49 18.30 39.62
N HIS A 136 -0.53 17.93 38.76
CA HIS A 136 -0.53 18.24 37.32
C HIS A 136 -0.47 19.75 37.04
N GLY A 137 0.29 20.49 37.87
CA GLY A 137 0.48 21.93 37.76
C GLY A 137 -0.69 22.76 38.28
N ARG A 138 -1.61 22.16 39.04
CA ARG A 138 -2.72 22.89 39.67
C ARG A 138 -2.35 23.57 40.98
N VAL A 139 -1.20 23.18 41.55
CA VAL A 139 -0.70 23.70 42.82
C VAL A 139 0.76 24.07 42.67
N LEU A 140 1.14 25.25 43.15
CA LEU A 140 2.52 25.62 43.43
C LEU A 140 2.68 25.62 44.95
N SER A 141 3.57 24.79 45.46
CA SER A 141 3.66 24.50 46.90
C SER A 141 5.03 24.84 47.47
N LEU A 142 5.02 25.42 48.67
CA LEU A 142 6.19 25.54 49.54
C LEU A 142 5.99 24.61 50.74
N GLY A 143 6.83 23.59 50.87
CA GLY A 143 6.83 22.66 52.00
C GLY A 143 7.97 22.94 52.98
N LEU A 144 7.66 23.06 54.26
CA LEU A 144 8.62 23.31 55.35
C LEU A 144 8.28 22.48 56.58
N ASN A 145 9.27 22.17 57.43
CA ASN A 145 9.04 21.62 58.76
C ASN A 145 9.05 22.73 59.82
N ILE A 146 7.85 23.10 60.28
CA ILE A 146 7.63 24.13 61.31
C ILE A 146 6.72 23.53 62.39
N GLY A 147 7.33 22.91 63.41
CA GLY A 147 6.60 22.16 64.43
C GLY A 147 5.85 20.95 63.85
N GLY A 148 6.41 20.31 62.83
CA GLY A 148 5.77 19.32 61.96
C GLY A 148 5.81 19.77 60.50
N TYR A 149 5.86 18.81 59.57
CA TYR A 149 5.85 19.10 58.14
C TYR A 149 4.51 19.70 57.70
N VAL A 150 4.57 20.78 56.92
CA VAL A 150 3.41 21.50 56.41
C VAL A 150 3.73 22.11 55.05
N GLU A 151 2.73 22.10 54.17
CA GLU A 151 2.80 22.68 52.84
C GLU A 151 1.86 23.89 52.74
N CYS A 152 2.37 24.98 52.16
CA CYS A 152 1.57 26.13 51.75
C CYS A 152 1.22 25.97 50.27
N ASP A 153 0.08 25.35 50.01
CA ASP A 153 -0.43 25.09 48.67
C ASP A 153 -1.13 26.32 48.08
N ALA A 154 -0.64 26.82 46.96
CA ALA A 154 -1.30 27.86 46.19
C ALA A 154 -1.91 27.27 44.91
N SER A 155 -3.24 27.42 44.76
CA SER A 155 -3.92 26.99 43.54
C SER A 155 -3.55 27.88 42.34
N LEU A 156 -3.32 27.26 41.19
CA LEU A 156 -3.17 27.94 39.89
C LEU A 156 -3.83 27.12 38.78
N GLU A 157 -4.15 27.78 37.66
CA GLU A 157 -4.60 27.10 36.46
C GLU A 157 -3.38 26.73 35.60
N PRO A 158 -3.16 25.46 35.21
CA PRO A 158 -1.94 25.06 34.51
C PRO A 158 -1.65 25.87 33.24
N GLN A 159 -2.70 26.33 32.52
CA GLN A 159 -2.54 27.13 31.31
C GLN A 159 -1.91 28.51 31.57
N GLN A 160 -1.90 29.00 32.81
CA GLN A 160 -1.26 30.28 33.17
C GLN A 160 0.26 30.23 33.08
N VAL A 161 0.85 29.03 33.12
CA VAL A 161 2.31 28.82 33.05
C VAL A 161 2.72 27.84 31.93
N LEU A 162 1.75 27.31 31.16
CA LEU A 162 1.96 26.50 29.96
C LEU A 162 1.70 27.32 28.68
N ASP A 163 1.83 28.65 28.75
CA ASP A 163 1.59 29.55 27.61
C ASP A 163 2.80 29.69 26.67
N GLY A 164 3.92 29.04 27.02
CA GLY A 164 5.19 29.10 26.32
C GLY A 164 6.08 30.29 26.72
N GLY A 165 5.70 31.03 27.77
CA GLY A 165 6.44 32.15 28.32
C GLY A 165 7.25 31.80 29.57
N TRP A 166 8.20 32.69 29.90
CA TRP A 166 8.91 32.66 31.18
C TRP A 166 8.04 33.26 32.28
N HIS A 167 7.86 32.53 33.37
CA HIS A 167 7.15 32.95 34.57
C HIS A 167 8.08 33.01 35.78
N HIS A 168 7.86 34.00 36.63
CA HIS A 168 8.60 34.12 37.88
C HIS A 168 7.83 33.43 39.00
N VAL A 169 8.45 32.45 39.64
CA VAL A 169 7.88 31.73 40.79
C VAL A 169 8.74 31.98 42.02
N ALA A 170 8.08 32.30 43.14
CA ALA A 170 8.79 32.57 44.39
C ALA A 170 8.00 32.08 45.60
N ALA A 171 8.70 31.81 46.69
CA ALA A 171 8.09 31.45 47.97
C ALA A 171 8.85 32.07 49.14
N SER A 172 8.17 32.32 50.25
CA SER A 172 8.73 33.05 51.39
C SER A 172 8.14 32.60 52.71
N PHE A 173 8.96 32.51 53.75
CA PHE A 173 8.55 32.38 55.14
C PHE A 173 9.32 33.38 55.99
N ASP A 174 8.61 34.16 56.80
CA ASP A 174 9.17 35.25 57.61
C ASP A 174 9.25 34.94 59.12
N GLY A 175 9.00 33.68 59.50
CA GLY A 175 8.90 33.26 60.90
C GLY A 175 7.47 33.21 61.42
N SER A 176 6.52 33.78 60.68
CA SER A 176 5.09 33.79 61.00
C SER A 176 4.21 33.18 59.92
N THR A 177 4.51 33.45 58.64
CA THR A 177 3.59 33.18 57.53
C THR A 177 4.36 32.68 56.31
N MET A 178 3.93 31.56 55.75
CA MET A 178 4.38 31.03 54.47
C MET A 178 3.60 31.70 53.34
N ARG A 179 4.26 32.05 52.25
CA ARG A 179 3.66 32.73 51.09
C ARG A 179 4.23 32.17 49.80
N VAL A 180 3.38 32.04 48.79
CA VAL A 180 3.74 31.62 47.44
C VAL A 180 3.32 32.70 46.45
N TYR A 181 4.18 32.98 45.47
CA TYR A 181 4.03 34.04 44.50
C TYR A 181 4.21 33.51 43.07
N LEU A 182 3.41 34.06 42.16
CA LEU A 182 3.51 33.86 40.72
C LEU A 182 3.50 35.25 40.05
N ASP A 183 4.50 35.51 39.22
CA ASP A 183 4.68 36.75 38.46
C ASP A 183 4.59 38.01 39.34
N GLY A 184 5.32 37.98 40.46
CA GLY A 184 5.36 39.09 41.43
C GLY A 184 4.13 39.22 42.33
N ARG A 185 3.07 38.43 42.12
CA ARG A 185 1.81 38.49 42.89
C ARG A 185 1.69 37.30 43.85
N GLN A 186 1.32 37.56 45.10
CA GLN A 186 1.00 36.50 46.06
C GLN A 186 -0.24 35.72 45.60
N ILE A 187 -0.14 34.39 45.51
CA ILE A 187 -1.22 33.48 45.11
C ILE A 187 -1.64 32.51 46.21
N GLY A 188 -0.84 32.35 47.26
CA GLY A 188 -1.19 31.56 48.44
C GLY A 188 -0.47 32.06 49.69
N ALA A 189 -1.09 31.84 50.85
CA ALA A 189 -0.50 32.11 52.14
C ALA A 189 -1.03 31.17 53.22
N LEU A 190 -0.17 30.84 54.19
CA LEU A 190 -0.50 30.00 55.33
C LEU A 190 0.19 30.56 56.58
N GLU A 191 -0.61 30.93 57.59
CA GLU A 191 -0.08 31.34 58.89
C GLU A 191 0.43 30.11 59.66
N ARG A 192 1.72 30.12 59.99
CA ARG A 192 2.40 29.07 60.74
C ARG A 192 3.56 29.65 61.55
N PRO A 193 3.29 30.30 62.70
CA PRO A 193 4.36 30.84 63.53
C PRO A 193 5.31 29.76 64.03
N GLY A 194 6.61 30.00 63.89
CA GLY A 194 7.63 29.06 64.35
C GLY A 194 8.99 29.25 63.67
N LYS A 195 9.89 28.33 63.95
CA LYS A 195 11.20 28.25 63.29
C LYS A 195 11.21 27.02 62.38
N ILE A 196 11.91 27.13 61.26
CA ILE A 196 12.13 26.01 60.37
C ILE A 196 13.13 25.06 61.04
N VAL A 197 12.80 23.78 61.07
CA VAL A 197 13.70 22.72 61.51
C VAL A 197 14.16 21.94 60.28
N SER A 198 15.39 22.21 59.84
CA SER A 198 16.02 21.56 58.70
C SER A 198 17.53 21.50 58.95
N GLY A 199 18.18 20.35 58.84
CA GLY A 199 19.60 20.27 59.20
C GLY A 199 20.27 18.91 59.10
N GLY A 200 19.77 18.01 58.26
CA GLY A 200 20.41 16.70 58.04
C GLY A 200 21.38 16.70 56.85
N THR A 201 21.99 15.54 56.61
CA THR A 201 23.05 15.31 55.63
C THR A 201 22.55 14.90 54.24
N ALA A 202 21.23 14.88 53.98
CA ALA A 202 20.70 14.53 52.68
C ALA A 202 21.09 15.56 51.62
N GLU A 203 21.35 15.12 50.39
CA GLU A 203 21.64 16.00 49.26
C GLU A 203 20.39 16.79 48.86
N GLY A 204 20.60 17.98 48.30
CA GLY A 204 19.56 18.74 47.63
C GLY A 204 19.46 18.34 46.16
N CYS A 205 18.26 18.32 45.61
CA CYS A 205 17.99 18.10 44.20
C CYS A 205 17.35 19.34 43.57
N ILE A 206 17.84 19.72 42.39
CA ILE A 206 17.23 20.72 41.51
C ILE A 206 16.57 19.98 40.35
N GLY A 207 15.32 20.32 40.05
CA GLY A 207 14.59 19.75 38.91
C GLY A 207 14.06 18.32 39.11
N SER A 208 14.21 17.70 40.29
CA SER A 208 13.73 16.32 40.56
C SER A 208 13.71 15.96 42.05
N SER A 209 13.05 14.85 42.37
CA SER A 209 13.14 14.12 43.64
C SER A 209 13.94 12.83 43.42
N GLU A 210 15.27 12.92 43.58
CA GLU A 210 16.23 11.83 43.36
C GLU A 210 16.10 11.09 42.00
N GLY A 211 15.57 11.76 40.97
CA GLY A 211 15.36 11.21 39.62
C GLY A 211 13.94 10.73 39.33
N SER A 212 13.01 10.95 40.26
CA SER A 212 11.55 10.90 40.07
C SER A 212 10.96 12.31 40.21
N GLU A 213 9.68 12.52 39.87
CA GLU A 213 9.00 13.83 40.03
C GLU A 213 9.74 14.98 39.30
N CYS A 214 10.27 14.68 38.11
CA CYS A 214 11.16 15.56 37.37
C CYS A 214 10.42 16.78 36.79
N PHE A 215 11.02 17.96 36.93
CA PHE A 215 10.57 19.16 36.23
C PHE A 215 10.73 19.02 34.72
N GLN A 216 9.73 19.49 33.97
CA GLN A 216 9.69 19.41 32.52
C GLN A 216 9.58 20.80 31.90
N GLY A 217 10.69 21.31 31.38
CA GLY A 217 10.76 22.64 30.79
C GLY A 217 12.06 23.35 31.13
N PHE A 218 12.04 24.68 31.15
CA PHE A 218 13.25 25.50 31.31
C PHE A 218 13.26 26.19 32.66
N MET A 219 14.44 26.33 33.27
CA MET A 219 14.64 27.02 34.54
C MET A 219 15.85 27.95 34.45
N ASP A 220 15.70 29.13 35.06
CA ASP A 220 16.71 30.18 35.11
C ASP A 220 16.70 30.86 36.50
N ASP A 221 17.84 31.38 36.94
CA ASP A 221 18.01 32.21 38.14
C ASP A 221 17.39 31.63 39.43
N LEU A 222 17.66 30.35 39.73
CA LEU A 222 17.18 29.69 40.96
C LEU A 222 17.97 30.17 42.17
N ARG A 223 17.27 30.73 43.16
CA ARG A 223 17.84 31.35 44.37
C ARG A 223 17.18 30.88 45.63
N ILE A 224 17.99 30.75 46.68
CA ILE A 224 17.55 30.38 48.02
C ILE A 224 18.18 31.35 49.03
N TRP A 225 17.36 31.99 49.86
CA TRP A 225 17.80 32.90 50.93
C TRP A 225 17.51 32.32 52.32
N GLY A 226 18.38 32.62 53.28
CA GLY A 226 18.23 32.25 54.70
C GLY A 226 17.36 33.22 55.49
N ALA A 227 16.53 33.98 54.79
CA ALA A 227 15.57 34.93 55.33
C ALA A 227 14.37 35.03 54.39
N GLY A 228 13.21 35.40 54.93
CA GLY A 228 12.02 35.66 54.12
C GLY A 228 12.24 36.82 53.14
N VAL A 229 11.78 36.63 51.90
CA VAL A 229 11.68 37.68 50.87
C VAL A 229 10.31 38.34 50.94
N SER A 230 10.28 39.66 50.97
CA SER A 230 9.06 40.46 51.00
C SER A 230 8.38 40.51 49.63
N ALA A 231 7.09 40.86 49.61
CA ALA A 231 6.35 41.01 48.35
C ALA A 231 6.98 42.05 47.41
N GLU A 232 7.57 43.13 47.95
CA GLU A 232 8.23 44.16 47.14
C GLU A 232 9.56 43.65 46.54
N GLU A 233 10.32 42.86 47.30
CA GLU A 233 11.53 42.21 46.79
C GLU A 233 11.18 41.19 45.69
N VAL A 234 10.14 40.37 45.87
CA VAL A 234 9.66 39.43 44.84
C VAL A 234 9.21 40.18 43.59
N ARG A 235 8.46 41.29 43.74
CA ARG A 235 8.06 42.16 42.63
C ARG A 235 9.26 42.77 41.90
N THR A 236 10.31 43.14 42.62
CA THR A 236 11.56 43.67 42.04
C THR A 236 12.26 42.63 41.17
N LEU A 237 12.38 41.39 41.64
CA LEU A 237 12.95 40.28 40.87
C LEU A 237 12.15 40.02 39.58
N TYR A 238 10.81 39.98 39.69
CA TYR A 238 9.92 39.80 38.54
C TYR A 238 10.08 40.91 37.50
N LEU A 239 9.96 42.18 37.90
CA LEU A 239 10.03 43.31 36.96
C LEU A 239 11.38 43.41 36.26
N ALA A 240 12.48 43.09 36.94
CA ALA A 240 13.80 43.08 36.33
C ALA A 240 13.94 42.00 35.24
N GLY A 241 13.33 40.82 35.42
CA GLY A 241 13.37 39.76 34.42
C GLY A 241 12.47 40.08 33.22
N VAL A 242 11.30 40.68 33.47
CA VAL A 242 10.45 41.22 32.39
C VAL A 242 11.20 42.25 31.55
N GLU A 243 11.95 43.16 32.18
CA GLU A 243 12.78 44.15 31.45
C GLU A 243 13.87 43.47 30.60
N SER A 244 14.53 42.44 31.13
CA SER A 244 15.55 41.67 30.41
C SER A 244 14.97 40.99 29.16
N LEU A 245 13.82 40.33 29.30
CA LEU A 245 13.09 39.70 28.19
C LEU A 245 12.66 40.73 27.13
N ALA A 246 12.15 41.89 27.55
CA ALA A 246 11.75 42.97 26.65
C ALA A 246 12.93 43.54 25.85
N ARG A 247 14.09 43.71 26.49
CA ARG A 247 15.33 44.17 25.84
C ARG A 247 15.80 43.19 24.78
N ARG A 248 15.82 41.90 25.13
CA ARG A 248 16.20 40.81 24.22
C ARG A 248 15.26 40.73 23.02
N ALA A 249 13.95 40.84 23.24
CA ALA A 249 12.98 40.86 22.16
C ALA A 249 13.25 42.02 21.18
N LYS A 250 13.56 43.21 21.69
CA LYS A 250 13.91 44.38 20.88
C LYS A 250 15.22 44.20 20.10
N GLU A 251 16.23 43.57 20.69
CA GLU A 251 17.50 43.25 20.01
C GLU A 251 17.29 42.22 18.88
N LEU A 252 16.46 41.20 19.13
CA LEU A 252 16.10 40.20 18.12
C LEU A 252 15.30 40.83 16.97
N GLU A 253 14.35 41.74 17.26
CA GLU A 253 13.62 42.51 16.25
C GLU A 253 14.57 43.40 15.42
N ALA A 254 15.53 44.07 16.05
CA ALA A 254 16.52 44.89 15.36
C ALA A 254 17.42 44.06 14.44
N ARG A 255 17.79 42.83 14.85
CA ARG A 255 18.55 41.87 14.03
C ARG A 255 17.71 41.26 12.90
N LEU A 256 16.38 41.18 13.08
CA LEU A 256 15.46 40.63 12.08
C LEU A 256 15.07 41.65 11.00
N ALA A 257 14.99 42.94 11.35
CA ALA A 257 14.55 44.01 10.45
C ALA A 257 15.31 44.12 9.10
N PRO A 258 16.63 43.88 9.01
CA PRO A 258 17.34 43.85 7.73
C PRO A 258 16.86 42.73 6.80
N VAL A 259 16.44 41.59 7.38
CA VAL A 259 16.06 40.37 6.66
C VAL A 259 14.57 40.34 6.33
N TYR A 260 13.72 40.71 7.30
CA TYR A 260 12.26 40.59 7.19
C TYR A 260 11.58 41.95 7.00
N ARG A 261 10.81 42.06 5.93
CA ARG A 261 9.84 43.15 5.72
C ARG A 261 8.57 42.54 5.14
N PRO A 262 7.39 42.73 5.74
CA PRO A 262 6.15 42.18 5.19
C PRO A 262 5.82 42.86 3.86
N GLY A 263 5.70 42.05 2.80
CA GLY A 263 5.17 42.43 1.49
C GLY A 263 3.63 42.31 1.45
N LYS A 264 3.00 42.50 0.27
CA LYS A 264 1.55 42.36 0.14
C LYS A 264 1.11 40.90 0.16
N THR A 265 1.97 40.01 -0.34
CA THR A 265 1.72 38.56 -0.36
C THR A 265 2.83 37.80 0.38
N PHE A 266 2.53 36.56 0.76
CA PHE A 266 3.52 35.64 1.32
C PHE A 266 4.67 35.38 0.34
N ALA A 267 4.35 35.24 -0.96
CA ALA A 267 5.32 35.01 -2.02
C ALA A 267 6.30 36.19 -2.18
N GLU A 268 5.79 37.42 -2.24
CA GLU A 268 6.61 38.65 -2.26
C GLU A 268 7.51 38.73 -1.03
N THR A 269 6.95 38.50 0.15
CA THR A 269 7.69 38.55 1.43
C THR A 269 8.85 37.55 1.44
N LEU A 270 8.61 36.31 1.03
CA LEU A 270 9.62 35.26 1.04
C LEU A 270 10.71 35.49 -0.03
N ALA A 271 10.31 35.95 -1.22
CA ALA A 271 11.23 36.33 -2.29
C ALA A 271 12.16 37.49 -1.88
N GLU A 272 11.62 38.54 -1.25
CA GLU A 272 12.40 39.66 -0.73
C GLU A 272 13.35 39.23 0.39
N CYS A 273 12.88 38.42 1.36
CA CYS A 273 13.72 37.90 2.42
C CYS A 273 14.91 37.11 1.83
N ARG A 274 14.65 36.26 0.84
CA ARG A 274 15.68 35.48 0.13
C ARG A 274 16.69 36.39 -0.57
N GLN A 275 16.21 37.39 -1.29
CA GLN A 275 17.07 38.34 -2.00
C GLN A 275 18.01 39.07 -1.03
N ARG A 276 17.49 39.51 0.12
CA ARG A 276 18.27 40.19 1.17
C ARG A 276 19.30 39.28 1.82
N LEU A 277 18.94 38.02 2.08
CA LEU A 277 19.87 37.00 2.57
C LEU A 277 21.01 36.77 1.57
N ALA A 278 20.69 36.66 0.28
CA ALA A 278 21.68 36.48 -0.79
C ALA A 278 22.60 37.70 -1.00
N GLN A 279 22.12 38.91 -0.70
CA GLN A 279 22.83 40.18 -0.93
C GLN A 279 23.72 40.63 0.24
N GLY A 280 23.80 39.90 1.36
CA GLY A 280 24.83 40.19 2.39
C GLY A 280 24.42 40.05 3.85
N ALA A 281 23.37 39.31 4.20
CA ALA A 281 22.98 39.15 5.61
C ALA A 281 23.83 38.11 6.40
N GLY A 282 24.82 37.47 5.78
CA GLY A 282 25.56 36.35 6.39
C GLY A 282 24.68 35.10 6.60
N PRO A 283 25.24 33.99 7.15
CA PRO A 283 24.44 32.82 7.50
C PRO A 283 23.42 33.19 8.59
N LEU A 284 22.16 32.81 8.39
CA LEU A 284 21.06 33.09 9.32
C LEU A 284 21.27 32.29 10.62
N PRO A 285 21.58 32.94 11.77
CA PRO A 285 21.75 32.22 13.03
C PRO A 285 20.45 31.51 13.45
N PRO A 286 20.50 30.37 14.14
CA PRO A 286 19.30 29.60 14.51
C PRO A 286 18.22 30.42 15.21
N GLU A 287 18.60 31.25 16.19
CA GLU A 287 17.69 32.16 16.91
C GLU A 287 16.96 33.12 15.95
N LEU A 288 17.66 33.62 14.92
CA LEU A 288 17.08 34.53 13.94
C LEU A 288 16.22 33.79 12.92
N ALA A 289 16.58 32.55 12.59
CA ALA A 289 15.79 31.67 11.72
C ALA A 289 14.44 31.32 12.35
N GLU A 290 14.42 31.05 13.65
CA GLU A 290 13.21 30.78 14.41
C GLU A 290 12.33 32.03 14.55
N ALA A 291 12.93 33.19 14.84
CA ALA A 291 12.22 34.46 14.86
C ALA A 291 11.57 34.77 13.51
N LEU A 292 12.30 34.54 12.41
CA LEU A 292 11.80 34.69 11.05
C LEU A 292 10.66 33.71 10.73
N ALA A 293 10.80 32.44 11.13
CA ALA A 293 9.74 31.44 10.94
C ALA A 293 8.47 31.85 11.66
N THR A 294 8.59 32.30 12.91
CA THR A 294 7.49 32.78 13.75
C THR A 294 6.80 33.98 13.11
N ARG A 295 7.56 34.98 12.63
CA ARG A 295 6.98 36.16 11.95
C ARG A 295 6.28 35.82 10.64
N LEU A 296 6.87 34.93 9.84
CA LEU A 296 6.25 34.46 8.60
C LEU A 296 4.94 33.73 8.88
N LYS A 297 4.92 32.82 9.86
CA LYS A 297 3.73 32.06 10.26
C LYS A 297 2.64 32.98 10.84
N ALA A 298 3.01 33.94 11.69
CA ALA A 298 2.06 34.88 12.26
C ALA A 298 1.42 35.80 11.20
N SER A 299 2.21 36.22 10.20
CA SER A 299 1.74 37.15 9.17
C SER A 299 0.96 36.45 8.05
N PHE A 300 1.29 35.18 7.76
CA PHE A 300 0.72 34.40 6.66
C PHE A 300 0.46 32.95 7.06
N PRO A 301 -0.44 32.69 8.04
CA PRO A 301 -0.61 31.35 8.62
C PRO A 301 -1.02 30.29 7.60
N GLU A 302 -1.98 30.61 6.73
CA GLU A 302 -2.47 29.65 5.72
C GLU A 302 -1.44 29.37 4.60
N PRO A 303 -0.86 30.38 3.91
CA PRO A 303 0.18 30.14 2.90
C PRO A 303 1.43 29.44 3.44
N TYR A 304 1.81 29.72 4.70
CA TYR A 304 2.93 29.06 5.38
C TYR A 304 2.71 27.54 5.46
N GLU A 305 1.56 27.13 5.98
CA GLU A 305 1.19 25.71 6.11
C GLU A 305 0.98 25.05 4.75
N GLN A 306 0.40 25.77 3.78
CA GLN A 306 0.22 25.27 2.41
C GLN A 306 1.55 24.99 1.70
N LEU A 307 2.53 25.90 1.78
CA LEU A 307 3.85 25.69 1.18
C LEU A 307 4.49 24.41 1.76
N MET A 308 4.45 24.26 3.08
CA MET A 308 4.97 23.08 3.76
C MET A 308 4.27 21.81 3.31
N ARG A 309 2.93 21.84 3.24
CA ARG A 309 2.12 20.71 2.80
C ARG A 309 2.45 20.27 1.37
N TYR A 310 2.65 21.21 0.44
CA TYR A 310 2.82 20.89 -0.98
C TYR A 310 4.26 20.54 -1.36
N THR A 311 5.25 21.07 -0.63
CA THR A 311 6.68 20.88 -0.96
C THR A 311 7.42 19.99 0.03
N GLY A 312 6.85 19.75 1.22
CA GLY A 312 7.53 19.08 2.34
C GLY A 312 8.65 19.92 2.97
N ARG A 313 8.82 21.19 2.59
CA ARG A 313 9.89 22.08 3.06
C ARG A 313 9.32 23.23 3.88
N SER A 314 9.99 23.59 4.98
CA SER A 314 9.66 24.81 5.72
C SER A 314 10.02 26.06 4.89
N PRO A 315 9.35 27.21 5.11
CA PRO A 315 9.75 28.46 4.48
C PRO A 315 11.19 28.87 4.79
N ILE A 316 11.74 28.48 5.95
CA ILE A 316 13.17 28.70 6.26
C ILE A 316 14.07 27.82 5.42
N ALA A 317 13.75 26.53 5.26
CA ALA A 317 14.48 25.65 4.35
C ALA A 317 14.40 26.16 2.91
N TYR A 318 13.28 26.79 2.55
CA TYR A 318 13.15 27.52 1.29
C TYR A 318 14.17 28.66 1.25
N LEU A 319 14.16 29.61 2.20
CA LEU A 319 15.11 30.74 2.20
C LEU A 319 16.58 30.35 2.14
N LEU A 320 16.97 29.25 2.80
CA LEU A 320 18.37 28.81 2.91
C LEU A 320 18.80 27.78 1.84
N GLY A 321 17.85 27.17 1.12
CA GLY A 321 18.12 26.14 0.12
C GLY A 321 18.74 26.68 -1.17
N ALA A 322 19.28 25.78 -2.02
CA ALA A 322 19.79 26.13 -3.34
C ALA A 322 18.67 26.66 -4.26
N ASP A 323 18.98 27.62 -5.15
CA ASP A 323 17.96 28.29 -5.99
C ASP A 323 17.24 27.38 -6.98
N ASP A 324 17.85 26.25 -7.34
CA ASP A 324 17.25 25.24 -8.21
C ASP A 324 16.19 24.39 -7.51
N ALA A 325 16.18 24.34 -6.17
CA ALA A 325 15.22 23.54 -5.41
C ALA A 325 13.77 23.99 -5.64
N PHE A 326 13.54 25.30 -5.76
CA PHE A 326 12.20 25.88 -5.93
C PHE A 326 11.63 25.68 -7.32
N GLN A 327 12.51 25.82 -8.30
CA GLN A 327 12.18 25.56 -9.69
C GLN A 327 11.83 24.07 -9.85
N ARG A 328 12.57 23.17 -9.19
CA ARG A 328 12.25 21.75 -9.13
C ARG A 328 10.91 21.47 -8.43
N ASP A 329 10.64 22.10 -7.28
CA ASP A 329 9.37 21.91 -6.56
C ASP A 329 8.17 22.42 -7.40
N ALA A 330 8.29 23.61 -8.00
CA ALA A 330 7.27 24.15 -8.91
C ALA A 330 7.10 23.29 -10.17
N GLU A 331 8.20 22.82 -10.79
CA GLU A 331 8.17 21.92 -11.95
C GLU A 331 7.47 20.62 -11.59
N HIS A 332 7.79 20.03 -10.45
CA HIS A 332 7.16 18.81 -9.96
C HIS A 332 5.65 18.98 -9.75
N LEU A 333 5.22 20.08 -9.11
CA LEU A 333 3.79 20.36 -8.93
C LEU A 333 3.09 20.59 -10.28
N MET A 334 3.74 21.24 -11.25
CA MET A 334 3.19 21.39 -12.60
C MET A 334 3.03 20.05 -13.33
N GLU A 335 3.96 19.12 -13.13
CA GLU A 335 3.84 17.75 -13.65
C GLU A 335 2.66 17.01 -13.02
N LEU A 336 2.54 17.05 -11.69
CA LEU A 336 1.42 16.43 -10.97
C LEU A 336 0.07 17.05 -11.33
N LEU A 337 0.02 18.38 -11.48
CA LEU A 337 -1.18 19.12 -11.88
C LEU A 337 -1.71 18.66 -13.24
N LEU A 338 -0.81 18.26 -14.14
CA LEU A 338 -1.13 17.84 -15.50
C LEU A 338 -1.09 16.33 -15.72
N GLU A 339 -0.86 15.53 -14.67
CA GLU A 339 -0.70 14.07 -14.74
C GLU A 339 -1.89 13.41 -15.46
N TYR A 340 -3.11 13.77 -15.08
CA TYR A 340 -4.36 13.19 -15.60
C TYR A 340 -4.99 14.02 -16.72
N ARG A 341 -4.23 14.93 -17.35
CA ARG A 341 -4.80 15.80 -18.37
C ARG A 341 -5.34 14.97 -19.55
N PRO A 342 -6.49 15.33 -20.14
CA PRO A 342 -6.98 14.75 -21.38
C PRO A 342 -5.96 14.95 -22.52
N LEU A 343 -5.55 13.87 -23.16
CA LEU A 343 -4.55 13.86 -24.24
C LEU A 343 -5.17 13.64 -25.63
N THR A 344 -6.36 13.05 -25.73
CA THR A 344 -7.05 12.77 -26.99
C THR A 344 -8.38 13.52 -27.13
N GLU A 345 -8.88 13.66 -28.35
CA GLU A 345 -10.22 14.24 -28.61
C GLU A 345 -11.32 13.44 -27.92
N SER A 346 -11.25 12.11 -27.96
CA SER A 346 -12.17 11.21 -27.25
C SER A 346 -12.14 11.43 -25.73
N GLN A 347 -10.96 11.64 -25.13
CA GLN A 347 -10.87 12.00 -23.71
C GLN A 347 -11.50 13.37 -23.42
N ARG A 348 -11.27 14.37 -24.27
CA ARG A 348 -11.86 15.71 -24.09
C ARG A 348 -13.38 15.73 -24.26
N ALA A 349 -13.91 14.94 -25.19
CA ALA A 349 -15.34 14.84 -25.44
C ALA A 349 -16.14 14.22 -24.27
N ARG A 350 -15.47 13.50 -23.37
CA ARG A 350 -16.09 12.88 -22.17
C ARG A 350 -16.13 13.79 -20.95
N LEU A 351 -15.46 14.94 -20.98
CA LEU A 351 -15.40 15.85 -19.85
C LEU A 351 -16.74 16.56 -19.65
N SER A 352 -17.14 16.71 -18.38
CA SER A 352 -18.15 17.67 -17.99
C SER A 352 -17.65 19.11 -18.23
N PRO A 353 -18.57 20.10 -18.34
CA PRO A 353 -18.19 21.51 -18.48
C PRO A 353 -17.29 22.02 -17.34
N GLU A 354 -17.49 21.52 -16.12
CA GLU A 354 -16.69 21.89 -14.96
C GLU A 354 -15.27 21.30 -15.04
N GLU A 355 -15.13 20.02 -15.40
CA GLU A 355 -13.81 19.41 -15.62
C GLU A 355 -13.05 20.11 -16.74
N ALA A 356 -13.72 20.47 -17.84
CA ALA A 356 -13.11 21.20 -18.94
C ALA A 356 -12.57 22.57 -18.49
N LYS A 357 -13.31 23.29 -17.63
CA LYS A 357 -12.85 24.55 -17.04
C LYS A 357 -11.65 24.36 -16.12
N GLN A 358 -11.68 23.35 -15.26
CA GLN A 358 -10.58 23.02 -14.36
C GLN A 358 -9.29 22.71 -15.13
N TRP A 359 -9.37 21.96 -16.23
CA TRP A 359 -8.23 21.71 -17.10
C TRP A 359 -7.72 22.96 -17.82
N ALA A 360 -8.61 23.83 -18.28
CA ALA A 360 -8.20 25.11 -18.87
C ALA A 360 -7.47 26.02 -17.87
N GLU A 361 -7.86 26.01 -16.58
CA GLU A 361 -7.13 26.71 -15.51
C GLU A 361 -5.75 26.08 -15.26
N ALA A 362 -5.65 24.75 -15.22
CA ALA A 362 -4.39 24.04 -15.05
C ALA A 362 -3.41 24.33 -16.20
N GLU A 363 -3.89 24.36 -17.45
CA GLU A 363 -3.08 24.71 -18.62
C GLU A 363 -2.59 26.16 -18.57
N LYS A 364 -3.39 27.10 -18.05
CA LYS A 364 -2.94 28.50 -17.83
C LYS A 364 -1.84 28.59 -16.78
N LEU A 365 -1.92 27.83 -15.69
CA LEU A 365 -0.86 27.77 -14.68
C LEU A 365 0.44 27.22 -15.28
N LYS A 366 0.36 26.17 -16.09
CA LYS A 366 1.53 25.62 -16.79
C LYS A 366 2.15 26.62 -17.77
N ALA A 367 1.34 27.35 -18.54
CA ALA A 367 1.83 28.38 -19.45
C ALA A 367 2.54 29.52 -18.71
N ARG A 368 2.00 29.94 -17.55
CA ARG A 368 2.68 30.91 -16.66
C ARG A 368 4.02 30.38 -16.15
N PHE A 369 4.07 29.11 -15.72
CA PHE A 369 5.31 28.45 -15.31
C PHE A 369 6.35 28.42 -16.45
N ASP A 370 5.96 28.04 -17.66
CA ASP A 370 6.88 27.97 -18.80
C ASP A 370 7.42 29.35 -19.19
N ALA A 371 6.57 30.38 -19.17
CA ALA A 371 6.98 31.76 -19.40
C ALA A 371 7.95 32.27 -18.32
N LEU A 372 7.74 31.89 -17.05
CA LEU A 372 8.63 32.24 -15.95
C LEU A 372 9.99 31.53 -16.08
N ARG A 373 9.97 30.23 -16.38
CA ARG A 373 11.16 29.42 -16.61
C ARG A 373 12.01 29.95 -17.77
N ALA A 374 11.37 30.41 -18.85
CA ALA A 374 12.07 30.97 -20.02
C ALA A 374 12.88 32.23 -19.72
N GLN A 375 12.59 32.95 -18.62
CA GLN A 375 13.35 34.15 -18.20
C GLN A 375 14.71 33.81 -17.56
N GLY A 376 14.97 32.53 -17.24
CA GLY A 376 16.25 32.07 -16.72
C GLY A 376 16.67 32.80 -15.44
N ALA A 377 17.89 33.34 -15.42
CA ALA A 377 18.47 33.99 -14.23
C ALA A 377 17.68 35.22 -13.74
N ALA A 378 16.94 35.91 -14.61
CA ALA A 378 16.14 37.07 -14.24
C ALA A 378 14.97 36.70 -13.30
N ALA A 379 14.45 35.48 -13.40
CA ALA A 379 13.39 34.97 -12.54
C ALA A 379 13.90 34.24 -11.28
N ARG A 380 15.20 34.24 -10.98
CA ARG A 380 15.78 33.44 -9.88
C ARG A 380 15.12 33.71 -8.51
N HIS A 381 14.79 34.97 -8.25
CA HIS A 381 14.15 35.42 -7.00
C HIS A 381 12.72 35.92 -7.21
N SER A 382 12.08 35.55 -8.31
CA SER A 382 10.72 35.98 -8.60
C SER A 382 9.72 35.37 -7.59
N PRO A 383 8.80 36.16 -7.01
CA PRO A 383 7.76 35.64 -6.14
C PRO A 383 6.79 34.69 -6.86
N GLU A 384 6.67 34.80 -8.18
CA GLU A 384 5.78 33.99 -9.02
C GLU A 384 6.04 32.48 -8.90
N TRP A 385 7.25 32.02 -8.55
CA TRP A 385 7.51 30.60 -8.25
C TRP A 385 6.64 30.10 -7.09
N ILE A 386 6.55 30.88 -6.02
CA ILE A 386 5.78 30.53 -4.81
C ILE A 386 4.28 30.67 -5.11
N GLU A 387 3.89 31.70 -5.87
CA GLU A 387 2.50 31.85 -6.31
C GLU A 387 2.02 30.66 -7.15
N LEU A 388 2.87 30.15 -8.05
CA LEU A 388 2.56 28.96 -8.85
C LEU A 388 2.41 27.73 -7.97
N ILE A 389 3.29 27.53 -6.98
CA ILE A 389 3.19 26.43 -6.00
C ILE A 389 1.86 26.51 -5.24
N LEU A 390 1.51 27.68 -4.68
CA LEU A 390 0.29 27.88 -3.91
C LEU A 390 -0.99 27.81 -4.77
N ALA A 391 -0.92 28.22 -6.04
CA ALA A 391 -2.05 28.11 -6.97
C ALA A 391 -2.27 26.66 -7.46
N ALA A 392 -1.19 25.90 -7.64
CA ALA A 392 -1.23 24.52 -8.13
C ALA A 392 -1.65 23.52 -7.04
N GLY A 393 -1.07 23.64 -5.85
CA GLY A 393 -1.24 22.68 -4.75
C GLY A 393 -2.69 22.28 -4.46
N PRO A 394 -3.65 23.22 -4.28
CA PRO A 394 -5.04 22.89 -4.02
C PRO A 394 -5.75 22.10 -5.13
N ARG A 395 -5.20 22.12 -6.35
CA ARG A 395 -5.74 21.43 -7.54
C ARG A 395 -5.10 20.07 -7.77
N ILE A 396 -4.05 19.71 -7.01
CA ILE A 396 -3.34 18.45 -7.14
C ILE A 396 -3.91 17.45 -6.16
N GLN A 397 -4.33 16.30 -6.68
CA GLN A 397 -4.62 15.14 -5.83
C GLN A 397 -3.30 14.46 -5.48
N PHE A 398 -2.64 14.92 -4.41
CA PHE A 398 -1.41 14.32 -3.94
C PHE A 398 -1.62 12.85 -3.59
N ARG A 399 -0.74 11.99 -4.10
CA ARG A 399 -0.64 10.60 -3.64
C ARG A 399 -0.23 10.63 -2.16
N PRO A 400 -0.90 9.89 -1.28
CA PRO A 400 -0.54 9.84 0.13
C PRO A 400 0.93 9.42 0.28
N GLN A 401 1.74 10.29 0.90
CA GLN A 401 3.20 10.09 1.01
C GLN A 401 3.57 9.00 2.02
N ILE A 402 2.63 8.56 2.85
CA ILE A 402 2.85 7.58 3.90
C ILE A 402 1.68 6.57 3.89
N HIS A 403 2.03 5.28 3.90
CA HIS A 403 1.16 4.10 4.11
C HIS A 403 0.42 3.48 2.91
N GLU A 404 0.46 4.04 1.71
CA GLU A 404 -0.22 3.43 0.55
C GLU A 404 0.72 2.66 -0.38
N ALA A 405 0.34 1.43 -0.72
CA ALA A 405 1.05 0.64 -1.72
C ALA A 405 0.54 1.03 -3.11
N VAL A 406 0.94 2.21 -3.59
CA VAL A 406 0.72 2.65 -4.97
C VAL A 406 2.05 2.62 -5.70
N ALA A 407 2.02 2.46 -7.03
CA ALA A 407 3.23 2.64 -7.83
C ALA A 407 3.77 4.06 -7.61
N PRO A 408 5.10 4.26 -7.56
CA PRO A 408 5.66 5.60 -7.58
C PRO A 408 5.27 6.31 -8.89
N TYR A 409 5.19 7.63 -8.87
CA TYR A 409 5.03 8.39 -10.10
C TYR A 409 6.30 8.21 -10.95
N VAL A 410 6.10 7.84 -12.21
CA VAL A 410 7.16 7.70 -13.21
C VAL A 410 6.72 8.50 -14.43
N ARG A 411 7.60 9.40 -14.90
CA ARG A 411 7.33 10.19 -16.11
C ARG A 411 6.95 9.25 -17.26
N PRO A 412 5.80 9.45 -17.93
CA PRO A 412 5.31 8.49 -18.91
C PRO A 412 6.24 8.42 -20.11
N HIS A 413 6.70 7.22 -20.43
CA HIS A 413 7.52 6.96 -21.59
C HIS A 413 7.24 5.57 -22.15
N THR A 414 7.08 5.46 -23.46
CA THR A 414 7.01 4.19 -24.18
C THR A 414 8.30 4.04 -24.99
N PRO A 415 9.10 3.00 -24.75
CA PRO A 415 10.32 2.78 -25.53
C PRO A 415 10.04 2.62 -27.03
N PRO A 416 10.92 3.13 -27.91
CA PRO A 416 10.76 2.96 -29.35
C PRO A 416 10.79 1.47 -29.72
N VAL A 417 9.98 1.09 -30.72
CA VAL A 417 10.00 -0.25 -31.30
C VAL A 417 10.94 -0.24 -32.50
N ARG A 418 11.91 -1.15 -32.50
CA ARG A 418 12.84 -1.36 -33.61
C ARG A 418 13.02 -2.84 -33.90
N ASN A 419 13.29 -3.16 -35.16
CA ASN A 419 13.73 -4.50 -35.54
C ASN A 419 15.22 -4.68 -35.21
N LEU A 420 15.62 -5.92 -34.97
CA LEU A 420 17.02 -6.29 -34.81
C LEU A 420 17.67 -6.49 -36.18
N SER A 421 18.97 -6.17 -36.29
CA SER A 421 19.77 -6.62 -37.43
C SER A 421 19.90 -8.14 -37.41
N ALA A 422 20.26 -8.75 -38.55
CA ALA A 422 20.50 -10.19 -38.63
C ALA A 422 21.60 -10.65 -37.65
N GLU A 423 22.62 -9.81 -37.43
CA GLU A 423 23.71 -10.08 -36.49
C GLU A 423 23.24 -9.99 -35.04
N GLU A 424 22.52 -8.92 -34.67
CA GLU A 424 21.96 -8.76 -33.31
C GLU A 424 21.04 -9.94 -32.95
N ALA A 425 20.18 -10.34 -33.89
CA ALA A 425 19.29 -11.49 -33.73
C ALA A 425 20.06 -12.81 -33.59
N HIS A 426 21.14 -13.00 -34.38
CA HIS A 426 21.98 -14.19 -34.28
C HIS A 426 22.70 -14.27 -32.93
N GLN A 427 23.29 -13.16 -32.47
CA GLN A 427 23.93 -13.08 -31.16
C GLN A 427 22.94 -13.38 -30.03
N GLN A 428 21.69 -12.93 -30.14
CA GLN A 428 20.65 -13.23 -29.17
C GLN A 428 20.31 -14.72 -29.10
N LEU A 429 20.22 -15.41 -30.24
CA LEU A 429 20.05 -16.87 -30.27
C LEU A 429 21.22 -17.60 -29.64
N GLN A 430 22.46 -17.19 -29.93
CA GLN A 430 23.66 -17.80 -29.34
C GLN A 430 23.69 -17.61 -27.81
N ARG A 431 23.34 -16.41 -27.30
CA ARG A 431 23.21 -16.17 -25.86
C ARG A 431 22.17 -17.10 -25.22
N ASP A 432 21.02 -17.28 -25.87
CA ASP A 432 20.00 -18.21 -25.39
C ASP A 432 20.48 -19.66 -25.37
N TRP A 433 21.08 -20.13 -26.46
CA TRP A 433 21.58 -21.49 -26.53
C TRP A 433 22.67 -21.76 -25.48
N LEU A 434 23.57 -20.80 -25.23
CA LEU A 434 24.54 -20.89 -24.14
C LEU A 434 23.86 -20.94 -22.77
N HIS A 435 22.82 -20.14 -22.53
CA HIS A 435 22.03 -20.22 -21.29
C HIS A 435 21.45 -21.62 -21.08
N GLN A 436 20.93 -22.25 -22.15
CA GLN A 436 20.35 -23.60 -22.08
C GLN A 436 21.36 -24.70 -21.71
N CYS A 437 22.67 -24.47 -21.87
CA CYS A 437 23.74 -25.38 -21.43
C CYS A 437 24.54 -24.85 -20.22
N GLY A 438 24.03 -23.84 -19.50
CA GLY A 438 24.71 -23.26 -18.34
C GLY A 438 26.02 -22.54 -18.69
N GLY A 439 26.17 -22.07 -19.92
CA GLY A 439 27.38 -21.41 -20.42
C GLY A 439 28.51 -22.35 -20.85
N HIS A 440 28.35 -23.67 -20.67
CA HIS A 440 29.41 -24.65 -20.85
C HIS A 440 28.97 -25.77 -21.81
N PRO A 441 29.18 -25.62 -23.13
CA PRO A 441 28.81 -26.63 -24.13
C PRO A 441 29.79 -27.80 -24.15
N THR A 442 29.77 -28.63 -23.11
CA THR A 442 30.63 -29.82 -22.98
C THR A 442 30.33 -30.86 -24.06
N PRO A 443 31.29 -31.74 -24.42
CA PRO A 443 31.06 -32.82 -25.36
C PRO A 443 29.87 -33.73 -25.01
N GLU A 444 29.67 -34.01 -23.71
CA GLU A 444 28.51 -34.75 -23.20
C GLU A 444 27.20 -33.99 -23.49
N ARG A 445 27.16 -32.69 -23.20
CA ARG A 445 25.95 -31.88 -23.47
C ARG A 445 25.64 -31.78 -24.96
N ILE A 446 26.66 -31.66 -25.81
CA ILE A 446 26.47 -31.65 -27.27
C ILE A 446 25.86 -32.99 -27.73
N ARG A 447 26.36 -34.13 -27.24
CA ARG A 447 25.79 -35.45 -27.55
C ARG A 447 24.34 -35.58 -27.07
N GLN A 448 24.03 -35.08 -25.87
CA GLN A 448 22.65 -35.03 -25.36
C GLN A 448 21.72 -34.21 -26.26
N GLU A 449 22.15 -33.03 -26.74
CA GLU A 449 21.33 -32.22 -27.66
C GLU A 449 21.10 -32.92 -29.00
N ILE A 450 22.09 -33.65 -29.54
CA ILE A 450 21.92 -34.46 -30.76
C ILE A 450 20.86 -35.54 -30.51
N GLN A 451 20.93 -36.24 -29.38
CA GLN A 451 19.97 -37.27 -29.00
C GLN A 451 18.55 -36.69 -28.86
N TRP A 452 18.40 -35.57 -28.15
CA TRP A 452 17.10 -34.91 -27.97
C TRP A 452 16.54 -34.38 -29.30
N ALA A 453 17.39 -33.86 -30.20
CA ALA A 453 16.96 -33.43 -31.53
C ALA A 453 16.44 -34.60 -32.37
N ARG A 454 17.10 -35.77 -32.32
CA ARG A 454 16.61 -37.00 -32.98
C ARG A 454 15.29 -37.49 -32.39
N GLN A 455 15.16 -37.47 -31.07
CA GLN A 455 13.92 -37.85 -30.39
C GLN A 455 12.78 -36.91 -30.79
N LEU A 456 13.02 -35.60 -30.85
CA LEU A 456 12.06 -34.61 -31.34
C LEU A 456 11.65 -34.91 -32.80
N ALA A 457 12.62 -35.12 -33.69
CA ALA A 457 12.36 -35.43 -35.10
C ALA A 457 11.54 -36.73 -35.27
N ALA A 458 11.87 -37.77 -34.49
CA ALA A 458 11.13 -39.04 -34.50
C ALA A 458 9.68 -38.85 -34.05
N ARG A 459 9.44 -38.07 -32.98
CA ARG A 459 8.09 -37.75 -32.51
C ARG A 459 7.29 -36.98 -33.56
N ILE A 460 7.89 -35.94 -34.17
CA ILE A 460 7.22 -35.15 -35.21
C ILE A 460 6.85 -36.05 -36.40
N ARG A 461 7.75 -36.94 -36.86
CA ARG A 461 7.44 -37.89 -37.94
C ARG A 461 6.40 -38.92 -37.55
N GLN A 462 6.33 -39.31 -36.28
CA GLN A 462 5.32 -40.23 -35.78
C GLN A 462 3.93 -39.58 -35.79
N ASP A 463 3.82 -38.35 -35.27
CA ASP A 463 2.56 -37.61 -35.20
C ASP A 463 2.16 -37.06 -36.59
N HIS A 464 3.14 -36.74 -37.44
CA HIS A 464 2.97 -36.16 -38.77
C HIS A 464 3.89 -36.83 -39.81
N PRO A 465 3.51 -38.01 -40.36
CA PRO A 465 4.36 -38.79 -41.28
C PRO A 465 4.77 -38.09 -42.58
N ALA A 466 4.05 -37.04 -42.98
CA ALA A 466 4.33 -36.29 -44.21
C ALA A 466 5.47 -35.27 -44.08
N VAL A 467 5.98 -35.01 -42.86
CA VAL A 467 7.04 -34.02 -42.64
C VAL A 467 8.40 -34.60 -43.02
N ASP A 468 9.10 -33.93 -43.95
CA ASP A 468 10.46 -34.29 -44.33
C ASP A 468 11.53 -33.62 -43.44
N LEU A 469 12.27 -34.48 -42.74
CA LEU A 469 13.38 -34.13 -41.85
C LEU A 469 14.68 -34.87 -42.24
N ALA A 470 14.75 -35.45 -43.45
CA ALA A 470 15.90 -36.27 -43.86
C ALA A 470 17.21 -35.47 -43.85
N SER A 471 17.17 -34.22 -44.34
CA SER A 471 18.36 -33.35 -44.37
C SER A 471 18.84 -33.00 -42.96
N GLU A 472 17.94 -32.66 -42.03
CA GLU A 472 18.32 -32.36 -40.65
C GLU A 472 18.90 -33.58 -39.93
N LEU A 473 18.31 -34.76 -40.14
CA LEU A 473 18.79 -36.01 -39.55
C LEU A 473 20.16 -36.41 -40.09
N GLN A 474 20.39 -36.26 -41.39
CA GLN A 474 21.69 -36.51 -42.02
C GLN A 474 22.76 -35.53 -41.50
N GLU A 475 22.41 -34.26 -41.31
CA GLU A 475 23.35 -33.29 -40.73
C GLU A 475 23.70 -33.66 -39.28
N LEU A 476 22.72 -34.06 -38.45
CA LEU A 476 22.97 -34.55 -37.09
C LEU A 476 23.88 -35.79 -37.06
N GLU A 477 23.68 -36.75 -37.97
CA GLU A 477 24.55 -37.92 -38.14
C GLU A 477 26.00 -37.51 -38.46
N SER A 478 26.20 -36.49 -39.29
CA SER A 478 27.55 -36.00 -39.62
C SER A 478 28.28 -35.31 -38.46
N LEU A 479 27.53 -34.74 -37.50
CA LEU A 479 28.06 -34.02 -36.34
C LEU A 479 28.37 -34.93 -35.15
N GLU A 480 27.71 -36.08 -35.05
CA GLU A 480 27.85 -36.99 -33.92
C GLU A 480 29.30 -37.52 -33.72
N PRO A 481 30.04 -37.95 -34.76
CA PRO A 481 31.44 -38.32 -34.60
C PRO A 481 32.34 -37.17 -34.13
N GLN A 482 32.00 -35.92 -34.50
CA GLN A 482 32.73 -34.73 -34.06
C GLN A 482 32.47 -34.47 -32.58
N ALA A 483 31.21 -34.58 -32.14
CA ALA A 483 30.83 -34.44 -30.74
C ALA A 483 31.45 -35.53 -29.84
N ALA A 484 31.57 -36.77 -30.35
CA ALA A 484 32.20 -37.88 -29.64
C ALA A 484 33.72 -37.72 -29.46
N LYS A 485 34.38 -37.02 -30.38
CA LYS A 485 35.84 -36.78 -30.37
C LYS A 485 36.24 -35.41 -29.80
N ALA A 486 35.27 -34.56 -29.47
CA ALA A 486 35.55 -33.22 -28.96
C ALA A 486 36.33 -33.29 -27.63
N PRO A 487 37.53 -32.68 -27.54
CA PRO A 487 38.38 -32.81 -26.36
C PRO A 487 37.96 -31.91 -25.19
N SER A 488 37.15 -30.88 -25.45
CA SER A 488 36.69 -29.89 -24.48
C SER A 488 35.41 -29.22 -24.97
N ALA A 489 34.94 -28.16 -24.27
CA ALA A 489 33.73 -27.45 -24.67
C ALA A 489 33.87 -26.80 -26.06
N ASP A 490 32.85 -26.96 -26.91
CA ASP A 490 32.86 -26.46 -28.29
C ASP A 490 31.56 -25.69 -28.59
N PRO A 491 31.55 -24.36 -28.39
CA PRO A 491 30.39 -23.53 -28.70
C PRO A 491 29.98 -23.57 -30.17
N ALA A 492 30.94 -23.67 -31.11
CA ALA A 492 30.64 -23.64 -32.54
C ALA A 492 29.90 -24.91 -32.97
N LEU A 493 30.37 -26.08 -32.53
CA LEU A 493 29.68 -27.35 -32.76
C LEU A 493 28.30 -27.37 -32.10
N TYR A 494 28.20 -26.90 -30.85
CA TYR A 494 26.94 -26.80 -30.12
C TYR A 494 25.92 -25.90 -30.85
N PHE A 495 26.34 -24.74 -31.36
CA PHE A 495 25.45 -23.85 -32.13
C PHE A 495 24.96 -24.48 -33.44
N ARG A 496 25.79 -25.30 -34.12
CA ARG A 496 25.35 -26.06 -35.30
C ARG A 496 24.26 -27.06 -34.94
N VAL A 497 24.45 -27.85 -33.89
CA VAL A 497 23.43 -28.81 -33.40
C VAL A 497 22.14 -28.08 -33.03
N ARG A 498 22.24 -26.95 -32.30
CA ARG A 498 21.07 -26.15 -31.91
C ARG A 498 20.34 -25.54 -33.09
N LYS A 499 21.05 -25.09 -34.13
CA LYS A 499 20.44 -24.61 -35.37
C LYS A 499 19.60 -25.70 -36.05
N ILE A 500 20.09 -26.95 -36.08
CA ILE A 500 19.35 -28.09 -36.64
C ILE A 500 18.12 -28.43 -35.79
N LYS A 501 18.30 -28.52 -34.47
CA LYS A 501 17.18 -28.78 -33.53
C LYS A 501 16.08 -27.72 -33.66
N ARG A 502 16.47 -26.45 -33.80
CA ARG A 502 15.54 -25.35 -34.10
C ARG A 502 14.79 -25.59 -35.40
N ALA A 503 15.50 -25.91 -36.50
CA ALA A 503 14.86 -26.19 -37.78
C ALA A 503 13.84 -27.34 -37.69
N VAL A 504 14.18 -28.43 -37.00
CA VAL A 504 13.27 -29.55 -36.72
C VAL A 504 12.02 -29.07 -35.97
N MET A 505 12.20 -28.30 -34.90
CA MET A 505 11.09 -27.82 -34.06
C MET A 505 10.11 -26.92 -34.82
N PHE A 506 10.61 -26.03 -35.68
CA PHE A 506 9.78 -25.13 -36.50
C PHE A 506 9.19 -25.78 -37.77
N LYS A 507 9.63 -26.99 -38.14
CA LYS A 507 8.98 -27.81 -39.17
C LYS A 507 7.79 -28.61 -38.63
N ASN A 508 7.52 -28.57 -37.32
CA ASN A 508 6.36 -29.22 -36.73
C ASN A 508 5.05 -28.57 -37.25
N PRO A 509 4.14 -29.32 -37.91
CA PRO A 509 2.90 -28.78 -38.47
C PRO A 509 1.96 -28.10 -37.45
N VAL A 510 2.13 -28.36 -36.15
CA VAL A 510 1.39 -27.64 -35.10
C VAL A 510 1.74 -26.14 -35.06
N VAL A 511 2.90 -25.75 -35.60
CA VAL A 511 3.37 -24.36 -35.76
C VAL A 511 2.94 -23.86 -37.14
N ASP A 512 1.64 -23.77 -37.37
CA ASP A 512 1.01 -23.36 -38.64
C ASP A 512 0.77 -21.83 -38.73
N PHE A 513 1.47 -21.04 -37.92
CA PHE A 513 1.37 -19.58 -37.87
C PHE A 513 2.73 -18.93 -38.03
N HIS A 514 2.74 -17.72 -38.59
CA HIS A 514 3.96 -16.93 -38.80
C HIS A 514 3.95 -15.61 -38.01
N ARG A 515 2.83 -15.28 -37.34
CA ARG A 515 2.64 -14.06 -36.56
C ARG A 515 2.23 -14.40 -35.13
N VAL A 516 2.78 -13.65 -34.16
CA VAL A 516 2.41 -13.77 -32.75
C VAL A 516 2.14 -12.37 -32.17
N LEU A 517 1.00 -12.22 -31.50
CA LEU A 517 0.63 -11.05 -30.72
C LEU A 517 1.11 -11.23 -29.28
N PHE A 518 1.71 -10.22 -28.66
CA PHE A 518 2.08 -10.26 -27.24
C PHE A 518 2.16 -8.86 -26.63
N VAL A 519 2.23 -8.82 -25.31
CA VAL A 519 2.51 -7.61 -24.53
C VAL A 519 3.98 -7.61 -24.11
N ASP A 520 4.67 -6.49 -24.29
CA ASP A 520 6.00 -6.23 -23.74
C ASP A 520 5.90 -5.06 -22.76
N MET A 521 6.00 -5.34 -21.45
CA MET A 521 5.73 -4.36 -20.40
C MET A 521 6.64 -4.48 -19.17
N PRO A 522 6.91 -3.36 -18.47
CA PRO A 522 7.57 -3.42 -17.16
C PRO A 522 6.68 -4.16 -16.15
N PHE A 523 7.28 -4.62 -15.05
CA PHE A 523 6.50 -5.10 -13.92
C PHE A 523 5.69 -3.94 -13.31
N PRO A 524 4.53 -4.24 -12.69
CA PRO A 524 3.89 -3.35 -11.73
C PRO A 524 4.86 -2.96 -10.60
N ALA A 525 4.58 -1.85 -9.92
CA ALA A 525 5.41 -1.33 -8.81
C ALA A 525 4.55 -0.88 -7.62
N GLY A 526 5.20 -0.51 -6.52
CA GLY A 526 4.55 -0.20 -5.23
C GLY A 526 4.85 -1.26 -4.16
N SER A 527 4.75 -0.95 -2.88
CA SER A 527 5.25 -1.85 -1.81
C SER A 527 4.60 -3.25 -1.75
N GLU A 528 3.46 -3.45 -2.41
CA GLU A 528 2.67 -4.68 -2.38
C GLU A 528 2.34 -5.19 -3.81
N TRP A 529 3.11 -4.75 -4.81
CA TRP A 529 2.92 -5.16 -6.20
C TRP A 529 3.07 -6.68 -6.45
N PRO A 530 3.87 -7.47 -5.70
CA PRO A 530 3.98 -8.90 -5.97
C PRO A 530 2.70 -9.70 -5.68
N HIS A 531 1.77 -9.10 -4.94
CA HIS A 531 0.52 -9.72 -4.54
C HIS A 531 -0.43 -9.92 -5.75
N GLU A 532 -1.05 -11.10 -5.84
CA GLU A 532 -1.92 -11.51 -6.96
C GLU A 532 -2.98 -10.47 -7.33
N THR A 533 -3.75 -9.97 -6.38
CA THR A 533 -4.84 -9.05 -6.74
C THR A 533 -4.34 -7.62 -7.01
N ARG A 534 -3.23 -7.19 -6.38
CA ARG A 534 -2.77 -5.80 -6.44
C ARG A 534 -2.09 -5.44 -7.75
N HIS A 535 -1.30 -6.36 -8.30
CA HIS A 535 -0.55 -6.09 -9.53
C HIS A 535 -1.45 -5.73 -10.73
N ARG A 536 -2.72 -6.14 -10.68
CA ARG A 536 -3.75 -5.88 -11.69
C ARG A 536 -4.41 -4.52 -11.56
N LEU A 537 -4.33 -3.90 -10.39
CA LEU A 537 -5.04 -2.65 -10.12
C LEU A 537 -4.32 -1.49 -10.80
N GLY A 538 -5.11 -0.57 -11.36
CA GLY A 538 -4.56 0.54 -12.14
C GLY A 538 -3.55 1.40 -11.39
N TYR A 539 -3.67 1.47 -10.06
CA TYR A 539 -2.76 2.23 -9.20
C TYR A 539 -1.39 1.57 -8.97
N MET A 540 -1.20 0.29 -9.36
CA MET A 540 0.11 -0.38 -9.38
C MET A 540 0.77 -0.37 -10.76
N ALA A 541 0.05 0.10 -11.78
CA ALA A 541 0.50 0.03 -13.16
C ALA A 541 1.64 1.02 -13.45
N VAL A 542 2.71 0.53 -14.09
CA VAL A 542 3.87 1.32 -14.49
C VAL A 542 3.81 1.57 -16.01
N PRO A 543 3.90 2.83 -16.48
CA PRO A 543 3.86 3.13 -17.91
C PRO A 543 5.07 2.54 -18.64
N GLY A 544 4.90 2.22 -19.93
CA GLY A 544 5.97 1.71 -20.79
C GLY A 544 5.60 0.42 -21.53
N GLY A 545 4.41 -0.11 -21.28
CA GLY A 545 3.88 -1.28 -21.99
C GLY A 545 3.69 -1.03 -23.48
N ARG A 546 3.79 -2.10 -24.26
CA ARG A 546 3.57 -2.13 -25.72
C ARG A 546 2.81 -3.39 -26.11
N LEU A 547 1.80 -3.23 -26.96
CA LEU A 547 1.08 -4.33 -27.60
C LEU A 547 1.64 -4.50 -29.01
N LEU A 548 2.33 -5.62 -29.25
CA LEU A 548 3.15 -5.86 -30.43
C LEU A 548 2.69 -7.11 -31.19
N VAL A 549 2.82 -7.05 -32.52
CA VAL A 549 2.78 -8.23 -33.38
C VAL A 549 4.18 -8.46 -33.93
N LEU A 550 4.72 -9.66 -33.75
CA LEU A 550 5.95 -10.12 -34.39
C LEU A 550 5.59 -10.98 -35.60
N GLU A 551 6.17 -10.67 -36.74
CA GLU A 551 6.08 -11.43 -37.99
C GLU A 551 7.42 -12.13 -38.27
N GLY A 552 7.37 -13.46 -38.41
CA GLY A 552 8.55 -14.33 -38.41
C GLY A 552 8.92 -14.75 -36.99
N LEU A 553 8.80 -16.05 -36.69
CA LEU A 553 8.98 -16.61 -35.35
C LEU A 553 10.47 -16.72 -34.94
N SER A 554 11.18 -15.60 -34.94
CA SER A 554 12.57 -15.50 -34.50
C SER A 554 12.91 -14.09 -34.01
N PRO A 555 14.06 -13.90 -33.32
CA PRO A 555 14.54 -12.57 -32.96
C PRO A 555 14.76 -11.63 -34.16
N ALA A 556 14.94 -12.16 -35.38
CA ALA A 556 15.07 -11.40 -36.61
C ALA A 556 13.71 -11.03 -37.24
N GLY A 557 12.58 -11.39 -36.61
CA GLY A 557 11.25 -11.06 -37.10
C GLY A 557 10.96 -9.56 -37.11
N THR A 558 9.94 -9.17 -37.87
CA THR A 558 9.50 -7.77 -37.99
C THR A 558 8.45 -7.45 -36.95
N LEU A 559 8.66 -6.37 -36.19
CA LEU A 559 7.72 -5.91 -35.17
C LEU A 559 6.78 -4.84 -35.72
N ARG A 560 5.52 -4.92 -35.28
CA ARG A 560 4.51 -3.88 -35.47
C ARG A 560 3.91 -3.50 -34.14
N GLN A 561 3.95 -2.22 -33.81
CA GLN A 561 3.26 -1.70 -32.63
C GLN A 561 1.80 -1.40 -32.97
N LEU A 562 0.88 -2.03 -32.25
CA LEU A 562 -0.55 -1.69 -32.33
C LEU A 562 -0.86 -0.52 -31.39
N MET A 563 -0.41 -0.63 -30.14
CA MET A 563 -0.62 0.33 -29.06
C MET A 563 0.59 0.37 -28.09
N PRO A 564 0.78 1.46 -27.34
CA PRO A 564 0.00 2.69 -27.37
C PRO A 564 0.36 3.56 -28.58
N ARG A 565 -0.42 4.60 -28.86
CA ARG A 565 -0.15 5.59 -29.90
C ARG A 565 0.16 6.93 -29.26
N PRO A 566 1.19 7.68 -29.72
CA PRO A 566 1.40 9.03 -29.24
C PRO A 566 0.11 9.87 -29.35
N PRO A 567 -0.22 10.69 -28.34
CA PRO A 567 0.55 11.00 -27.13
C PRO A 567 0.33 10.04 -25.94
N LEU A 568 -0.40 8.93 -26.11
CA LEU A 568 -0.70 8.01 -25.03
C LEU A 568 0.52 7.15 -24.67
N HIS A 569 0.73 6.99 -23.37
CA HIS A 569 1.63 6.05 -22.74
C HIS A 569 0.84 5.31 -21.66
N GLY A 570 1.23 4.10 -21.30
CA GLY A 570 0.47 3.35 -20.29
C GLY A 570 0.91 1.92 -20.12
N SER A 571 0.00 1.12 -19.58
CA SER A 571 0.20 -0.28 -19.25
C SER A 571 -0.90 -1.13 -19.87
N PHE A 572 -0.56 -2.36 -20.21
CA PHE A 572 -1.51 -3.35 -20.71
C PHE A 572 -1.68 -4.43 -19.67
N TRP A 573 -2.71 -5.24 -19.86
CA TRP A 573 -2.78 -6.55 -19.24
C TRP A 573 -3.08 -7.58 -20.33
N ARG A 574 -3.89 -8.59 -20.05
CA ARG A 574 -4.19 -9.66 -21.00
C ARG A 574 -5.04 -9.22 -22.20
N PRO A 575 -4.62 -9.51 -23.45
CA PRO A 575 -5.45 -9.41 -24.65
C PRO A 575 -6.14 -10.74 -25.02
N ASP A 576 -7.07 -10.66 -25.96
CA ASP A 576 -7.68 -11.79 -26.68
C ASP A 576 -7.83 -11.49 -28.18
N LEU A 577 -7.84 -12.53 -29.00
CA LEU A 577 -8.04 -12.44 -30.45
C LEU A 577 -9.45 -12.88 -30.83
N SER A 578 -10.06 -12.18 -31.78
CA SER A 578 -11.30 -12.64 -32.41
C SER A 578 -11.10 -14.01 -33.04
N PHE A 579 -12.17 -14.79 -33.20
CA PHE A 579 -12.06 -16.16 -33.74
C PHE A 579 -11.46 -16.21 -35.15
N ASP A 580 -11.64 -15.15 -35.95
CA ASP A 580 -11.03 -14.98 -37.27
C ASP A 580 -9.61 -14.35 -37.25
N ALA A 581 -9.09 -14.03 -36.05
CA ALA A 581 -7.83 -13.35 -35.78
C ALA A 581 -7.64 -11.99 -36.50
N ARG A 582 -8.74 -11.30 -36.84
CA ARG A 582 -8.70 -9.98 -37.47
C ARG A 582 -8.74 -8.83 -36.47
N LYS A 583 -9.21 -9.07 -35.25
CA LYS A 583 -9.34 -8.06 -34.20
C LYS A 583 -8.66 -8.50 -32.91
N VAL A 584 -8.14 -7.51 -32.20
CA VAL A 584 -7.55 -7.65 -30.87
C VAL A 584 -8.44 -6.92 -29.89
N LEU A 585 -8.93 -7.64 -28.89
CA LEU A 585 -9.59 -7.10 -27.71
C LEU A 585 -8.56 -7.05 -26.58
N PHE A 586 -8.41 -5.92 -25.92
CA PHE A 586 -7.39 -5.76 -24.90
C PHE A 586 -7.82 -4.76 -23.84
N CYS A 587 -7.13 -4.79 -22.71
CA CYS A 587 -7.26 -3.76 -21.70
C CYS A 587 -6.00 -2.90 -21.69
N PHE A 588 -6.20 -1.59 -21.53
CA PHE A 588 -5.14 -0.60 -21.49
C PHE A 588 -5.48 0.43 -20.42
N LYS A 589 -4.49 0.75 -19.60
CA LYS A 589 -4.54 1.88 -18.69
C LYS A 589 -3.64 2.98 -19.26
N PRO A 590 -4.22 4.03 -19.85
CA PRO A 590 -3.48 5.25 -20.12
C PRO A 590 -2.86 5.77 -18.81
N HIS A 591 -1.62 6.27 -18.86
CA HIS A 591 -0.99 6.84 -17.69
C HIS A 591 -1.78 8.04 -17.14
N ASN A 592 -2.37 8.83 -18.05
CA ASN A 592 -3.21 9.97 -17.71
C ASN A 592 -4.64 9.58 -17.30
N GLU A 593 -4.91 8.30 -17.05
CA GLU A 593 -6.17 7.80 -16.48
C GLU A 593 -5.88 6.91 -15.25
N LYS A 594 -6.87 6.75 -14.38
CA LYS A 594 -6.71 6.05 -13.09
C LYS A 594 -6.94 4.54 -13.19
N SER A 595 -7.61 4.07 -14.24
CA SER A 595 -8.09 2.70 -14.35
C SER A 595 -7.81 2.08 -15.71
N PHE A 596 -7.80 0.75 -15.75
CA PHE A 596 -7.81 -0.01 -17.00
C PHE A 596 -9.18 0.05 -17.68
N HIS A 597 -9.17 0.23 -19.00
CA HIS A 597 -10.37 0.18 -19.83
C HIS A 597 -10.20 -0.82 -20.97
N LEU A 598 -11.32 -1.31 -21.50
CA LEU A 598 -11.33 -2.21 -22.64
C LEU A 598 -11.26 -1.43 -23.96
N TYR A 599 -10.50 -1.98 -24.90
CA TYR A 599 -10.31 -1.46 -26.23
C TYR A 599 -10.35 -2.58 -27.27
N GLU A 600 -10.79 -2.25 -28.47
CA GLU A 600 -10.74 -3.12 -29.65
C GLU A 600 -9.93 -2.42 -30.75
N ILE A 601 -9.11 -3.18 -31.48
CA ILE A 601 -8.35 -2.67 -32.64
C ILE A 601 -8.24 -3.78 -33.69
N HIS A 602 -8.15 -3.44 -34.97
CA HIS A 602 -7.81 -4.40 -36.01
C HIS A 602 -6.34 -4.85 -35.88
N ILE A 603 -6.05 -6.09 -36.29
CA ILE A 603 -4.70 -6.67 -36.23
C ILE A 603 -3.69 -5.94 -37.12
N ASP A 604 -4.16 -5.18 -38.11
CA ASP A 604 -3.33 -4.29 -38.93
C ASP A 604 -3.00 -2.95 -38.26
N GLY A 605 -3.63 -2.66 -37.12
CA GLY A 605 -3.53 -1.42 -36.35
C GLY A 605 -4.68 -0.44 -36.60
N THR A 606 -5.58 -0.65 -37.55
CA THR A 606 -6.67 0.31 -37.82
C THR A 606 -7.85 0.14 -36.86
N GLY A 607 -8.82 1.06 -36.88
CA GLY A 607 -10.11 0.86 -36.19
C GLY A 607 -10.07 0.83 -34.65
N LEU A 608 -9.11 1.53 -34.02
CA LEU A 608 -9.03 1.60 -32.55
C LEU A 608 -10.32 2.20 -31.95
N ARG A 609 -10.94 1.48 -31.01
CA ARG A 609 -12.13 1.89 -30.27
C ARG A 609 -11.97 1.61 -28.77
N GLN A 610 -12.26 2.59 -27.93
CA GLN A 610 -12.44 2.38 -26.48
C GLN A 610 -13.87 1.88 -26.24
N LEU A 611 -14.02 0.79 -25.49
CA LEU A 611 -15.29 0.12 -25.23
C LEU A 611 -15.85 0.45 -23.84
N THR A 612 -14.98 0.61 -22.83
CA THR A 612 -15.40 0.94 -21.47
C THR A 612 -14.73 2.22 -20.96
N ASP A 613 -15.33 2.85 -19.95
CA ASP A 613 -14.83 4.05 -19.28
C ASP A 613 -15.25 4.10 -17.79
N GLY A 614 -14.75 5.10 -17.07
CA GLY A 614 -15.11 5.40 -15.68
C GLY A 614 -13.97 5.14 -14.70
N ILE A 615 -14.30 4.91 -13.44
CA ILE A 615 -13.33 4.77 -12.33
C ILE A 615 -13.01 3.30 -12.00
N TYR A 616 -13.32 2.39 -12.91
CA TYR A 616 -13.27 0.94 -12.69
C TYR A 616 -12.19 0.32 -13.53
N ASP A 617 -11.44 -0.60 -12.95
CA ASP A 617 -10.49 -1.42 -13.69
C ASP A 617 -11.27 -2.54 -14.41
N ASP A 618 -11.32 -2.47 -15.73
CA ASP A 618 -11.88 -3.50 -16.61
C ASP A 618 -10.72 -4.24 -17.33
N LEU A 619 -10.61 -5.55 -17.10
CA LEU A 619 -9.41 -6.36 -17.40
C LEU A 619 -9.76 -7.75 -17.97
N ASP A 620 -8.74 -8.46 -18.46
CA ASP A 620 -8.83 -9.85 -18.95
C ASP A 620 -10.02 -10.13 -19.90
N PRO A 621 -10.27 -9.28 -20.91
CA PRO A 621 -11.43 -9.46 -21.77
C PRO A 621 -11.27 -10.70 -22.69
N ILE A 622 -12.39 -11.34 -23.00
CA ILE A 622 -12.50 -12.41 -23.99
C ILE A 622 -13.69 -12.19 -24.92
N TYR A 623 -13.57 -12.63 -26.17
CA TYR A 623 -14.71 -12.72 -27.07
C TYR A 623 -15.57 -13.94 -26.72
N LEU A 624 -16.89 -13.76 -26.72
CA LEU A 624 -17.86 -14.85 -26.62
C LEU A 624 -18.38 -15.26 -28.01
N PRO A 625 -18.77 -16.53 -28.21
CA PRO A 625 -19.26 -17.01 -29.50
C PRO A 625 -20.59 -16.38 -29.94
N ASP A 626 -21.33 -15.73 -29.04
CA ASP A 626 -22.57 -15.01 -29.34
C ASP A 626 -22.35 -13.53 -29.69
N GLY A 627 -21.08 -13.10 -29.82
CA GLY A 627 -20.71 -11.73 -30.16
C GLY A 627 -20.57 -10.77 -28.97
N HIS A 628 -20.83 -11.22 -27.74
CA HIS A 628 -20.62 -10.43 -26.55
C HIS A 628 -19.16 -10.44 -26.08
N ILE A 629 -18.87 -9.61 -25.09
CA ILE A 629 -17.56 -9.55 -24.43
C ILE A 629 -17.75 -9.91 -22.96
N LEU A 630 -16.87 -10.76 -22.43
CA LEU A 630 -16.80 -11.08 -21.00
C LEU A 630 -15.43 -10.66 -20.46
N PHE A 631 -15.40 -10.07 -19.26
CA PHE A 631 -14.21 -9.46 -18.67
C PHE A 631 -14.27 -9.44 -17.15
N CYS A 632 -13.13 -9.19 -16.50
CA CYS A 632 -13.02 -8.93 -15.06
C CYS A 632 -13.24 -7.44 -14.77
N THR A 633 -13.92 -7.09 -13.69
CA THR A 633 -14.18 -5.68 -13.34
C THR A 633 -14.22 -5.43 -11.84
N THR A 634 -13.87 -4.20 -11.42
CA THR A 634 -14.05 -3.71 -10.04
C THR A 634 -15.41 -3.04 -9.79
N ARG A 635 -16.32 -3.06 -10.78
CA ARG A 635 -17.66 -2.43 -10.71
C ARG A 635 -18.59 -2.96 -9.62
N ALA A 636 -18.28 -4.09 -9.00
CA ALA A 636 -19.04 -4.62 -7.87
C ALA A 636 -18.80 -3.86 -6.56
N HIS A 637 -17.79 -2.98 -6.48
CA HIS A 637 -17.45 -2.23 -5.24
C HIS A 637 -17.20 -3.14 -4.02
N THR A 638 -16.62 -4.31 -4.27
CA THR A 638 -16.23 -5.27 -3.25
C THR A 638 -14.72 -5.25 -3.04
N TYR A 639 -14.26 -5.65 -1.85
CA TYR A 639 -12.87 -5.67 -1.46
C TYR A 639 -12.46 -7.05 -0.94
N VAL A 640 -11.20 -7.44 -1.16
CA VAL A 640 -10.67 -8.69 -0.61
C VAL A 640 -10.61 -8.61 0.92
N ARG A 641 -10.78 -9.75 1.59
CA ARG A 641 -10.75 -9.80 3.07
C ARG A 641 -9.35 -9.77 3.66
N CYS A 642 -8.32 -10.16 2.91
CA CYS A 642 -6.96 -10.27 3.44
C CYS A 642 -6.13 -8.97 3.42
N MET A 643 -6.58 -7.86 2.80
CA MET A 643 -5.82 -6.61 2.84
C MET A 643 -6.63 -5.34 2.57
N PRO A 644 -6.20 -4.18 3.10
CA PRO A 644 -6.76 -2.90 2.74
C PRO A 644 -5.75 -2.01 1.96
N PRO A 645 -6.18 -1.19 0.98
CA PRO A 645 -7.44 -1.20 0.25
C PRO A 645 -7.29 -1.97 -1.07
N THR A 646 -7.95 -3.11 -1.23
CA THR A 646 -7.78 -3.91 -2.47
C THR A 646 -9.12 -4.41 -2.97
N ASN A 647 -9.50 -3.93 -4.15
CA ASN A 647 -10.74 -4.32 -4.80
C ASN A 647 -10.71 -5.80 -5.17
N ALA A 648 -11.83 -6.48 -4.95
CA ALA A 648 -12.05 -7.81 -5.49
C ALA A 648 -12.61 -7.66 -6.91
N PHE A 649 -12.04 -8.41 -7.85
CA PHE A 649 -12.54 -8.50 -9.21
C PHE A 649 -13.72 -9.48 -9.29
N VAL A 650 -14.72 -9.12 -10.09
CA VAL A 650 -15.82 -10.00 -10.48
C VAL A 650 -15.86 -10.13 -12.00
N LEU A 651 -16.57 -11.14 -12.51
CA LEU A 651 -16.80 -11.30 -13.94
C LEU A 651 -18.05 -10.53 -14.37
N ALA A 652 -17.96 -9.86 -15.52
CA ALA A 652 -19.04 -9.14 -16.15
C ALA A 652 -19.10 -9.44 -17.65
N ARG A 653 -20.28 -9.27 -18.23
CA ARG A 653 -20.52 -9.36 -19.67
C ARG A 653 -21.15 -8.08 -20.19
N CYS A 654 -20.82 -7.71 -21.42
CA CYS A 654 -21.39 -6.56 -22.12
C CYS A 654 -21.61 -6.86 -23.60
N ASP A 655 -22.33 -5.98 -24.28
CA ASP A 655 -22.50 -6.03 -25.72
C ASP A 655 -21.17 -5.77 -26.44
N ALA A 656 -21.10 -6.08 -27.74
CA ALA A 656 -19.92 -5.87 -28.58
C ALA A 656 -19.43 -4.40 -28.64
N ASP A 657 -20.28 -3.44 -28.25
CA ASP A 657 -19.93 -2.01 -28.19
C ASP A 657 -19.52 -1.53 -26.79
N GLY A 658 -19.45 -2.45 -25.81
CA GLY A 658 -19.07 -2.16 -24.43
C GLY A 658 -20.22 -1.68 -23.53
N LYS A 659 -21.44 -1.52 -24.07
CA LYS A 659 -22.63 -1.11 -23.30
C LYS A 659 -23.32 -2.31 -22.66
N ASN A 660 -24.35 -2.01 -21.85
CA ASN A 660 -25.16 -3.02 -21.16
C ASN A 660 -24.30 -3.99 -20.35
N ILE A 661 -23.46 -3.44 -19.46
CA ILE A 661 -22.62 -4.24 -18.57
C ILE A 661 -23.49 -4.89 -17.48
N TYR A 662 -23.38 -6.22 -17.36
CA TYR A 662 -24.01 -7.05 -16.35
C TYR A 662 -22.97 -7.83 -15.53
N ILE A 663 -23.09 -7.80 -14.21
CA ILE A 663 -22.23 -8.58 -13.31
C ILE A 663 -22.73 -10.03 -13.29
N LEU A 664 -21.86 -10.96 -13.65
CA LEU A 664 -22.14 -12.40 -13.73
C LEU A 664 -21.72 -13.16 -12.47
N SER A 665 -20.66 -12.72 -11.80
CA SER A 665 -20.17 -13.35 -10.58
C SER A 665 -20.24 -12.40 -9.39
N GLN A 666 -20.65 -12.91 -8.24
CA GLN A 666 -20.73 -12.16 -6.98
C GLN A 666 -20.16 -13.01 -5.84
N ASN A 667 -18.92 -13.48 -6.06
CA ASN A 667 -18.13 -14.11 -5.01
C ASN A 667 -17.75 -13.06 -3.96
N ASN A 668 -17.59 -13.50 -2.71
CA ASN A 668 -17.06 -12.66 -1.64
C ASN A 668 -15.55 -12.39 -1.78
N GLU A 669 -14.90 -13.09 -2.69
CA GLU A 669 -13.48 -12.96 -3.05
C GLU A 669 -13.35 -12.87 -4.59
N PRO A 670 -12.16 -12.58 -5.13
CA PRO A 670 -11.98 -12.40 -6.57
C PRO A 670 -12.35 -13.63 -7.43
N ASP A 671 -13.03 -13.36 -8.54
CA ASP A 671 -13.15 -14.24 -9.70
C ASP A 671 -12.51 -13.55 -10.91
N TYR A 672 -11.55 -14.20 -11.58
CA TYR A 672 -10.80 -13.57 -12.68
C TYR A 672 -10.22 -14.55 -13.71
N LEU A 673 -9.50 -14.00 -14.71
CA LEU A 673 -8.82 -14.72 -15.78
C LEU A 673 -9.74 -15.66 -16.59
N PRO A 674 -10.87 -15.16 -17.11
CA PRO A 674 -11.79 -15.98 -17.90
C PRO A 674 -11.13 -16.49 -19.19
N SER A 675 -11.58 -17.63 -19.67
CA SER A 675 -11.16 -18.24 -20.94
C SER A 675 -12.28 -19.15 -21.45
N LEU A 676 -12.31 -19.49 -22.74
CA LEU A 676 -13.34 -20.37 -23.30
C LEU A 676 -12.85 -21.83 -23.34
N LEU A 677 -13.75 -22.73 -22.98
CA LEU A 677 -13.65 -24.15 -23.28
C LEU A 677 -14.24 -24.46 -24.67
N HIS A 678 -13.88 -25.61 -25.24
CA HIS A 678 -14.35 -26.04 -26.56
C HIS A 678 -15.88 -26.25 -26.63
N ASP A 679 -16.54 -26.43 -25.49
CA ASP A 679 -17.98 -26.61 -25.37
C ASP A 679 -18.76 -25.28 -25.19
N GLY A 680 -18.07 -24.14 -25.25
CA GLY A 680 -18.66 -22.80 -25.13
C GLY A 680 -18.80 -22.31 -23.69
N ARG A 681 -18.49 -23.12 -22.68
CA ARG A 681 -18.43 -22.66 -21.28
C ARG A 681 -17.21 -21.78 -21.04
N VAL A 682 -17.34 -20.90 -20.06
CA VAL A 682 -16.26 -20.03 -19.58
C VAL A 682 -15.57 -20.72 -18.41
N ILE A 683 -14.26 -20.92 -18.49
CA ILE A 683 -13.40 -21.34 -17.38
C ILE A 683 -12.70 -20.12 -16.77
N TYR A 684 -12.57 -20.07 -15.45
CA TYR A 684 -11.95 -18.94 -14.73
C TYR A 684 -11.34 -19.41 -13.41
N THR A 685 -10.54 -18.52 -12.80
CA THR A 685 -9.93 -18.74 -11.49
C THR A 685 -10.79 -18.07 -10.42
N ARG A 686 -11.09 -18.81 -9.35
CA ARG A 686 -11.83 -18.30 -8.19
C ARG A 686 -11.02 -18.45 -6.93
N TRP A 687 -11.03 -17.42 -6.10
CA TRP A 687 -10.61 -17.49 -4.70
C TRP A 687 -11.70 -18.12 -3.85
N GLU A 688 -11.33 -19.09 -3.02
CA GLU A 688 -12.25 -19.76 -2.10
C GLU A 688 -11.68 -19.79 -0.67
N TYR A 689 -11.99 -18.77 0.11
CA TYR A 689 -11.61 -18.67 1.53
C TYR A 689 -12.75 -19.09 2.48
N THR A 690 -13.90 -19.54 1.97
CA THR A 690 -15.03 -19.90 2.84
C THR A 690 -14.68 -21.11 3.71
N ASP A 691 -14.46 -20.87 5.01
CA ASP A 691 -14.09 -21.89 5.99
C ASP A 691 -12.86 -22.69 5.54
N LYS A 692 -11.90 -22.06 4.83
CA LYS A 692 -10.65 -22.66 4.36
C LYS A 692 -9.47 -21.77 4.75
N PRO A 693 -8.24 -22.31 4.81
CA PRO A 693 -7.06 -21.46 5.03
C PRO A 693 -7.04 -20.29 4.05
N LEU A 694 -6.74 -19.09 4.56
CA LEU A 694 -6.41 -17.91 3.75
C LEU A 694 -5.35 -18.30 2.70
N TRP A 695 -5.20 -17.54 1.61
CA TRP A 695 -4.15 -17.67 0.57
C TRP A 695 -3.99 -18.98 -0.24
N ARG A 696 -4.51 -20.16 0.17
CA ARG A 696 -4.17 -21.45 -0.50
C ARG A 696 -5.11 -21.91 -1.64
N ALA A 697 -6.37 -21.49 -1.63
CA ALA A 697 -7.41 -22.12 -2.45
C ALA A 697 -7.88 -21.22 -3.60
N GLN A 698 -7.08 -21.12 -4.66
CA GLN A 698 -7.44 -20.37 -5.88
C GLN A 698 -7.41 -21.30 -7.10
N LYS A 699 -8.60 -21.71 -7.55
CA LYS A 699 -8.77 -22.93 -8.37
C LYS A 699 -9.69 -22.70 -9.55
N LEU A 700 -9.86 -23.71 -10.39
CA LEU A 700 -10.56 -23.58 -11.66
C LEU A 700 -12.05 -23.87 -11.52
N TRP A 701 -12.87 -22.98 -12.07
CA TRP A 701 -14.33 -23.05 -12.10
C TRP A 701 -14.83 -22.77 -13.50
N THR A 702 -16.07 -23.19 -13.78
CA THR A 702 -16.76 -22.96 -15.04
C THR A 702 -18.12 -22.30 -14.83
N MET A 703 -18.62 -21.63 -15.85
CA MET A 703 -20.00 -21.16 -15.94
C MET A 703 -20.45 -21.12 -17.40
N ASN A 704 -21.75 -21.00 -17.63
CA ASN A 704 -22.26 -20.58 -18.93
C ASN A 704 -21.93 -19.09 -19.16
N PRO A 705 -21.87 -18.63 -20.43
CA PRO A 705 -21.63 -17.22 -20.76
C PRO A 705 -22.64 -16.22 -20.17
N ASP A 706 -23.79 -16.69 -19.68
CA ASP A 706 -24.83 -15.88 -19.03
C ASP A 706 -24.71 -15.81 -17.50
N GLY A 707 -23.67 -16.43 -16.93
CA GLY A 707 -23.45 -16.51 -15.48
C GLY A 707 -24.15 -17.68 -14.80
N THR A 708 -25.01 -18.43 -15.51
CA THR A 708 -25.68 -19.62 -14.95
C THR A 708 -24.74 -20.82 -14.85
N GLN A 709 -25.16 -21.85 -14.11
CA GLN A 709 -24.44 -23.14 -14.04
C GLN A 709 -22.97 -23.01 -13.59
N VAL A 710 -22.70 -22.14 -12.61
CA VAL A 710 -21.39 -22.07 -11.95
C VAL A 710 -21.01 -23.43 -11.36
N LEU A 711 -19.94 -24.05 -11.81
CA LEU A 711 -19.49 -25.38 -11.37
C LEU A 711 -17.99 -25.40 -11.13
N MET A 712 -17.53 -26.18 -10.16
CA MET A 712 -16.11 -26.44 -9.97
C MET A 712 -15.57 -27.25 -11.15
N TYR A 713 -14.44 -26.82 -11.72
CA TYR A 713 -13.75 -27.56 -12.77
C TYR A 713 -12.71 -28.50 -12.18
N TRP A 714 -11.81 -27.97 -11.34
CA TRP A 714 -10.83 -28.77 -10.61
C TRP A 714 -10.28 -28.02 -9.40
N GLY A 715 -10.02 -28.74 -8.31
CA GLY A 715 -9.06 -28.37 -7.27
C GLY A 715 -9.62 -27.72 -6.02
N ASN A 716 -10.94 -27.65 -5.84
CA ASN A 716 -11.54 -26.92 -4.71
C ASN A 716 -11.13 -27.47 -3.32
N GLN A 717 -10.65 -28.71 -3.23
CA GLN A 717 -10.10 -29.30 -1.99
C GLN A 717 -8.57 -29.50 -2.07
N SER A 718 -7.91 -28.94 -3.09
CA SER A 718 -6.47 -29.08 -3.33
C SER A 718 -5.67 -27.92 -2.75
N VAL A 719 -4.50 -28.22 -2.19
CA VAL A 719 -3.48 -27.23 -1.85
C VAL A 719 -2.49 -27.02 -2.99
N TRP A 720 -2.21 -28.05 -3.79
CA TRP A 720 -1.21 -27.97 -4.86
C TRP A 720 -1.85 -27.80 -6.25
N PRO A 721 -1.40 -26.79 -7.05
CA PRO A 721 -0.71 -25.58 -6.58
C PRO A 721 -1.66 -24.61 -5.89
N ASP A 722 -1.14 -23.61 -5.16
CA ASP A 722 -1.95 -22.60 -4.46
C ASP A 722 -2.87 -21.83 -5.41
N VAL A 723 -2.30 -21.35 -6.53
CA VAL A 723 -3.04 -20.64 -7.56
C VAL A 723 -2.89 -21.31 -8.91
N MET A 724 -4.02 -21.54 -9.57
CA MET A 724 -4.07 -21.96 -10.97
C MET A 724 -4.55 -20.78 -11.81
N LYS A 725 -3.72 -20.30 -12.74
CA LYS A 725 -4.02 -19.11 -13.55
C LYS A 725 -3.78 -19.34 -15.03
N ASP A 726 -4.26 -18.41 -15.87
CA ASP A 726 -4.09 -18.45 -17.34
C ASP A 726 -4.57 -19.77 -17.98
N ALA A 727 -5.62 -20.38 -17.43
CA ALA A 727 -6.15 -21.64 -17.89
C ALA A 727 -6.66 -21.55 -19.34
N ARG A 728 -6.22 -22.49 -20.20
CA ARG A 728 -6.65 -22.61 -21.60
C ARG A 728 -6.91 -24.07 -21.96
N ALA A 729 -8.01 -24.30 -22.66
CA ALA A 729 -8.29 -25.61 -23.25
C ALA A 729 -7.21 -25.98 -24.26
N ILE A 730 -6.73 -27.22 -24.20
CA ILE A 730 -5.76 -27.74 -25.17
C ILE A 730 -6.50 -28.09 -26.46
N PRO A 731 -6.08 -27.60 -27.65
CA PRO A 731 -6.74 -27.92 -28.91
C PRO A 731 -6.89 -29.44 -29.13
N GLY A 732 -8.10 -29.88 -29.50
CA GLY A 732 -8.39 -31.29 -29.75
C GLY A 732 -8.49 -32.17 -28.48
N SER A 733 -8.52 -31.57 -27.29
CA SER A 733 -8.49 -32.28 -26.00
C SER A 733 -9.54 -31.74 -25.03
N HIS A 734 -9.93 -32.55 -24.04
CA HIS A 734 -10.71 -32.10 -22.88
C HIS A 734 -9.83 -31.55 -21.75
N ARG A 735 -8.51 -31.62 -21.91
CA ARG A 735 -7.53 -31.18 -20.91
C ARG A 735 -7.31 -29.66 -20.97
N VAL A 736 -6.87 -29.09 -19.85
CA VAL A 736 -6.59 -27.66 -19.71
C VAL A 736 -5.16 -27.45 -19.25
N MET A 737 -4.42 -26.59 -19.94
CA MET A 737 -3.09 -26.14 -19.54
C MET A 737 -3.20 -24.83 -18.75
N PHE A 738 -2.35 -24.65 -17.75
CA PHE A 738 -2.40 -23.48 -16.85
C PHE A 738 -1.00 -23.15 -16.28
N THR A 739 -0.86 -21.96 -15.70
CA THR A 739 0.28 -21.61 -14.84
C THR A 739 -0.08 -21.83 -13.38
N GLY A 740 0.69 -22.64 -12.65
CA GLY A 740 0.64 -22.72 -11.19
C GLY A 740 1.50 -21.63 -10.58
N SER A 741 0.91 -20.66 -9.89
CA SER A 741 1.59 -19.46 -9.38
C SER A 741 1.43 -19.28 -7.87
N ALA A 742 2.19 -18.34 -7.31
CA ALA A 742 2.17 -17.97 -5.89
C ALA A 742 1.17 -16.85 -5.62
N HIS A 743 0.68 -16.78 -4.39
CA HIS A 743 -0.22 -15.72 -3.95
C HIS A 743 0.48 -14.35 -3.80
N HIS A 744 1.70 -14.35 -3.26
CA HIS A 744 2.52 -13.16 -2.97
C HIS A 744 3.73 -13.03 -3.90
N ASN A 745 3.76 -13.79 -5.00
CA ASN A 745 4.77 -13.68 -6.04
C ASN A 745 4.20 -14.14 -7.39
N TRP A 746 3.22 -13.39 -7.91
CA TRP A 746 2.38 -13.79 -9.05
C TRP A 746 3.11 -14.12 -10.36
N PHE A 747 4.33 -13.59 -10.52
CA PHE A 747 5.09 -13.80 -11.73
C PHE A 747 5.95 -15.08 -11.65
N ALA A 748 6.16 -15.66 -10.46
CA ALA A 748 6.75 -16.99 -10.34
C ALA A 748 5.71 -18.08 -10.62
N GLY A 749 6.13 -19.19 -11.23
CA GLY A 749 5.23 -20.33 -11.44
C GLY A 749 5.73 -21.45 -12.34
N SER A 750 5.04 -22.59 -12.29
CA SER A 750 5.28 -23.76 -13.15
C SER A 750 4.13 -23.94 -14.13
N VAL A 751 4.36 -24.60 -15.26
CA VAL A 751 3.28 -25.00 -16.18
C VAL A 751 2.72 -26.34 -15.75
N GLY A 752 1.39 -26.45 -15.68
CA GLY A 752 0.68 -27.69 -15.37
C GLY A 752 -0.44 -27.97 -16.36
N ILE A 753 -0.92 -29.21 -16.33
CA ILE A 753 -2.09 -29.67 -17.07
C ILE A 753 -3.08 -30.31 -16.09
N VAL A 754 -4.36 -30.05 -16.31
CA VAL A 754 -5.46 -30.71 -15.61
C VAL A 754 -6.30 -31.55 -16.55
N ASP A 755 -6.58 -32.77 -16.10
CA ASP A 755 -7.53 -33.71 -16.69
C ASP A 755 -8.62 -34.09 -15.66
N PRO A 756 -9.82 -33.48 -15.75
CA PRO A 756 -10.91 -33.77 -14.81
C PRO A 756 -11.46 -35.20 -14.91
N GLN A 757 -11.17 -35.96 -15.97
CA GLN A 757 -11.58 -37.37 -16.07
C GLN A 757 -10.75 -38.27 -15.16
N ARG A 758 -9.54 -37.83 -14.79
CA ARG A 758 -8.63 -38.58 -13.91
C ARG A 758 -8.78 -38.22 -12.44
N GLY A 759 -9.50 -37.13 -12.13
CA GLY A 759 -9.78 -36.70 -10.77
C GLY A 759 -10.06 -35.21 -10.69
N PHE A 760 -10.67 -34.77 -9.58
CA PHE A 760 -11.07 -33.38 -9.37
C PHE A 760 -10.23 -32.64 -8.33
N ASN A 761 -9.33 -33.33 -7.65
CA ASN A 761 -8.48 -32.76 -6.61
C ASN A 761 -7.14 -33.47 -6.63
N PHE A 762 -6.12 -32.81 -6.10
CA PHE A 762 -4.77 -33.30 -6.02
C PHE A 762 -4.71 -34.63 -5.24
N PRO A 763 -3.90 -35.62 -5.70
CA PRO A 763 -3.03 -35.54 -6.88
C PRO A 763 -3.72 -35.88 -8.20
N ASP A 764 -4.96 -36.38 -8.13
CA ASP A 764 -5.66 -36.96 -9.26
C ASP A 764 -6.08 -35.91 -10.30
N GLY A 765 -5.70 -36.15 -11.54
CA GLY A 765 -5.96 -35.24 -12.65
C GLY A 765 -5.02 -34.04 -12.76
N LEU A 766 -3.97 -33.95 -11.95
CA LEU A 766 -2.92 -32.92 -12.10
C LEU A 766 -1.61 -33.54 -12.60
N THR A 767 -0.99 -32.92 -13.61
CA THR A 767 0.39 -33.19 -14.02
C THR A 767 1.18 -31.90 -14.18
N LYS A 768 2.47 -31.93 -13.83
CA LYS A 768 3.42 -30.84 -14.00
C LYS A 768 4.20 -31.01 -15.29
N VAL A 769 4.21 -29.98 -16.13
CA VAL A 769 4.97 -29.96 -17.39
C VAL A 769 6.40 -29.52 -17.14
N THR A 770 6.59 -28.38 -16.48
CA THR A 770 7.93 -27.86 -16.14
C THR A 770 8.42 -28.49 -14.84
N ALA A 771 8.81 -29.76 -14.92
CA ALA A 771 9.12 -30.60 -13.77
C ALA A 771 10.32 -30.11 -12.94
N ASP A 772 11.17 -29.26 -13.52
CA ASP A 772 12.33 -28.62 -12.90
C ASP A 772 11.98 -27.40 -12.03
N VAL A 773 10.74 -26.90 -12.07
CA VAL A 773 10.31 -25.74 -11.28
C VAL A 773 9.31 -26.16 -10.20
N PRO A 774 9.59 -25.88 -8.92
CA PRO A 774 8.67 -26.20 -7.84
C PRO A 774 7.40 -25.34 -7.94
N TRP A 775 6.28 -25.85 -7.42
CA TRP A 775 5.12 -24.98 -7.24
C TRP A 775 5.49 -23.89 -6.23
N PRO A 776 5.33 -22.59 -6.57
CA PRO A 776 5.76 -21.52 -5.67
C PRO A 776 4.82 -21.45 -4.45
N GLU A 777 5.35 -21.00 -3.31
CA GLU A 777 4.72 -20.96 -1.95
C GLU A 777 4.30 -22.30 -1.33
N CYS A 778 3.66 -23.18 -2.07
CA CYS A 778 3.23 -24.50 -1.59
C CYS A 778 4.30 -25.58 -1.70
N GLY A 779 5.37 -25.34 -2.47
CA GLY A 779 6.37 -26.36 -2.78
C GLY A 779 5.78 -27.54 -3.55
N ASN A 780 6.58 -28.59 -3.73
CA ASN A 780 6.05 -29.83 -4.30
C ASN A 780 5.27 -30.61 -3.25
N GLY A 781 4.17 -31.24 -3.68
CA GLY A 781 3.34 -32.04 -2.79
C GLY A 781 3.98 -33.37 -2.40
N PRO A 782 3.31 -34.18 -1.56
CA PRO A 782 3.79 -35.53 -1.20
C PRO A 782 3.97 -36.44 -2.42
N VAL A 783 3.27 -36.13 -3.52
CA VAL A 783 3.53 -36.64 -4.86
C VAL A 783 3.55 -35.44 -5.82
N ASP A 784 4.29 -35.51 -6.91
CA ASP A 784 4.34 -34.44 -7.91
C ASP A 784 4.31 -35.07 -9.31
N PRO A 785 3.11 -35.48 -9.80
CA PRO A 785 3.00 -36.19 -11.06
C PRO A 785 3.55 -35.33 -12.20
N ILE A 786 4.48 -35.87 -12.98
CA ILE A 786 5.06 -35.20 -14.14
C ILE A 786 4.32 -35.62 -15.41
N GLU A 787 4.07 -34.67 -16.32
CA GLU A 787 3.37 -34.95 -17.58
C GLU A 787 4.19 -35.88 -18.47
N CYS A 788 5.52 -35.71 -18.46
CA CYS A 788 6.42 -36.50 -19.28
C CYS A 788 7.60 -37.04 -18.45
N ALA A 789 7.72 -38.36 -18.36
CA ALA A 789 8.85 -39.02 -17.69
C ALA A 789 10.21 -38.77 -18.36
N GLN A 790 10.21 -38.35 -19.63
CA GLN A 790 11.42 -38.01 -20.40
C GLN A 790 11.73 -36.50 -20.37
N TYR A 791 11.07 -35.73 -19.50
CA TYR A 791 11.35 -34.31 -19.35
C TYR A 791 12.83 -34.07 -19.01
N HIS A 792 13.47 -33.16 -19.74
CA HIS A 792 14.84 -32.75 -19.48
C HIS A 792 14.96 -31.23 -19.26
N PRO A 793 15.63 -30.77 -18.19
CA PRO A 793 15.91 -29.36 -18.00
C PRO A 793 17.01 -28.88 -18.95
N SER A 794 16.78 -27.74 -19.60
CA SER A 794 17.74 -27.09 -20.50
C SER A 794 17.88 -25.62 -20.13
N GLY A 795 18.79 -25.34 -19.19
CA GLY A 795 18.99 -24.01 -18.59
C GLY A 795 18.12 -23.80 -17.34
N HIS A 796 18.49 -22.82 -16.52
CA HIS A 796 17.75 -22.49 -15.31
C HIS A 796 16.74 -21.36 -15.58
N TYR A 797 15.48 -21.55 -15.21
CA TYR A 797 14.41 -20.58 -15.34
C TYR A 797 13.65 -20.49 -14.02
N ALA A 798 13.46 -19.28 -13.50
CA ALA A 798 12.87 -19.09 -12.18
C ALA A 798 11.33 -19.13 -12.18
N GLY A 799 10.70 -19.20 -13.35
CA GLY A 799 9.26 -19.30 -13.48
C GLY A 799 8.78 -19.21 -14.93
N TYR A 800 7.53 -19.59 -15.14
CA TYR A 800 6.84 -19.61 -16.42
C TYR A 800 5.51 -18.87 -16.31
N TYR A 801 5.10 -18.22 -17.39
CA TYR A 801 3.93 -17.34 -17.39
C TYR A 801 3.11 -17.47 -18.67
N SER A 802 1.79 -17.54 -18.52
CA SER A 802 0.78 -17.49 -19.58
C SER A 802 1.01 -18.45 -20.76
N PRO A 803 1.09 -19.78 -20.53
CA PRO A 803 1.26 -20.75 -21.59
C PRO A 803 0.06 -20.73 -22.55
N TYR A 804 0.32 -20.90 -23.84
CA TYR A 804 -0.69 -21.02 -24.88
C TYR A 804 -0.52 -22.38 -25.59
N PRO A 805 -1.42 -23.35 -25.34
CA PRO A 805 -1.32 -24.67 -25.95
C PRO A 805 -1.57 -24.59 -27.46
N LEU A 806 -0.66 -25.16 -28.25
CA LEU A 806 -0.82 -25.35 -29.70
C LEU A 806 -1.36 -26.74 -30.01
N GLY A 807 -1.13 -27.70 -29.11
CA GLY A 807 -1.66 -29.05 -29.10
C GLY A 807 -1.30 -29.74 -27.78
N GLU A 808 -1.35 -31.08 -27.74
CA GLU A 808 -1.10 -31.87 -26.52
C GLU A 808 0.36 -31.83 -26.02
N LYS A 809 1.30 -31.51 -26.91
CA LYS A 809 2.74 -31.57 -26.62
C LYS A 809 3.43 -30.21 -26.72
N ASP A 810 2.95 -29.30 -27.56
CA ASP A 810 3.62 -28.06 -27.92
C ASP A 810 2.82 -26.83 -27.50
N PHE A 811 3.51 -25.80 -27.00
CA PHE A 811 2.90 -24.57 -26.50
C PHE A 811 3.84 -23.37 -26.60
N LEU A 812 3.27 -22.16 -26.67
CA LEU A 812 4.03 -20.92 -26.45
C LEU A 812 4.08 -20.62 -24.95
N VAL A 813 5.19 -20.11 -24.44
CA VAL A 813 5.28 -19.71 -23.03
C VAL A 813 6.30 -18.60 -22.83
N SER A 814 6.02 -17.73 -21.87
CA SER A 814 7.02 -16.80 -21.37
C SER A 814 7.79 -17.43 -20.22
N ALA A 815 9.13 -17.47 -20.30
CA ALA A 815 9.97 -18.03 -19.24
C ALA A 815 10.88 -16.95 -18.63
N HIS A 816 11.01 -16.95 -17.30
CA HIS A 816 11.80 -16.00 -16.53
C HIS A 816 13.28 -16.35 -16.65
N ARG A 817 14.01 -15.56 -17.45
CA ARG A 817 15.43 -15.75 -17.72
C ARG A 817 16.19 -14.47 -17.35
N GLY A 818 17.02 -14.53 -16.32
CA GLY A 818 17.69 -13.36 -15.77
C GLY A 818 16.70 -12.49 -15.02
N ASP A 819 16.48 -11.27 -15.48
CA ASP A 819 15.64 -10.23 -14.87
C ASP A 819 14.29 -10.02 -15.57
N LYS A 820 14.00 -10.79 -16.63
CA LYS A 820 12.77 -10.62 -17.43
C LYS A 820 12.20 -11.92 -17.99
N PHE A 821 10.92 -11.85 -18.38
CA PHE A 821 10.23 -12.91 -19.13
C PHE A 821 10.48 -12.80 -20.63
N VAL A 822 10.91 -13.90 -21.24
CA VAL A 822 11.19 -13.98 -22.70
C VAL A 822 10.36 -15.10 -23.33
N LEU A 823 10.05 -14.97 -24.63
CA LEU A 823 9.06 -15.82 -25.30
C LEU A 823 9.71 -17.03 -25.97
N TYR A 824 9.20 -18.22 -25.66
CA TYR A 824 9.63 -19.50 -26.23
C TYR A 824 8.48 -20.25 -26.90
N LEU A 825 8.83 -21.02 -27.92
CA LEU A 825 8.12 -22.26 -28.26
C LEU A 825 8.69 -23.36 -27.36
N MET A 826 7.86 -24.13 -26.69
CA MET A 826 8.27 -25.19 -25.77
C MET A 826 7.42 -26.45 -25.95
N ASP A 827 8.00 -27.62 -25.67
CA ASP A 827 7.27 -28.89 -25.59
C ASP A 827 7.24 -29.48 -24.17
N VAL A 828 6.37 -30.47 -23.95
CA VAL A 828 6.23 -31.18 -22.67
C VAL A 828 7.44 -32.04 -22.28
N TYR A 829 8.44 -32.18 -23.16
CA TYR A 829 9.69 -32.91 -22.90
C TYR A 829 10.80 -31.97 -22.43
N GLY A 830 10.58 -30.65 -22.44
CA GLY A 830 11.57 -29.66 -22.01
C GLY A 830 12.32 -28.98 -23.16
N ASN A 831 12.09 -29.38 -24.41
CA ASN A 831 12.67 -28.70 -25.58
C ASN A 831 12.09 -27.30 -25.67
N ARG A 832 12.94 -26.31 -25.91
CA ARG A 832 12.54 -24.91 -26.04
C ARG A 832 13.41 -24.15 -27.02
N GLU A 833 12.77 -23.27 -27.78
CA GLU A 833 13.41 -22.43 -28.79
C GLU A 833 12.94 -20.98 -28.65
N LEU A 834 13.89 -20.05 -28.56
CA LEU A 834 13.61 -18.63 -28.41
C LEU A 834 12.84 -18.11 -29.63
N ILE A 835 11.68 -17.51 -29.40
CA ILE A 835 10.94 -16.75 -30.42
C ILE A 835 11.39 -15.31 -30.37
N TYR A 836 11.32 -14.67 -29.21
CA TYR A 836 11.62 -13.24 -29.07
C TYR A 836 12.02 -12.86 -27.65
N GLU A 837 12.83 -11.82 -27.53
CA GLU A 837 13.22 -11.19 -26.27
C GLU A 837 12.88 -9.70 -26.36
N GLY A 838 12.06 -9.23 -25.43
CA GLY A 838 11.57 -7.87 -25.41
C GLY A 838 12.50 -6.89 -24.69
N GLN A 839 12.09 -5.63 -24.66
CA GLN A 839 12.73 -4.60 -23.84
C GLN A 839 12.52 -4.89 -22.35
N TYR A 840 11.30 -5.30 -21.99
CA TYR A 840 10.89 -5.65 -20.64
C TYR A 840 10.43 -7.11 -20.62
N ASN A 841 9.26 -7.40 -20.06
CA ASN A 841 8.70 -8.73 -19.93
C ASN A 841 7.70 -9.01 -21.04
N ILE A 842 7.90 -10.11 -21.77
CA ILE A 842 6.90 -10.60 -22.73
C ILE A 842 5.84 -11.41 -21.99
N PHE A 843 4.58 -11.04 -22.14
CA PHE A 843 3.42 -11.74 -21.57
C PHE A 843 2.32 -11.97 -22.61
N HIS A 844 1.48 -12.96 -22.34
CA HIS A 844 0.23 -13.24 -23.06
C HIS A 844 0.40 -13.40 -24.58
N ALA A 845 1.38 -14.20 -24.99
CA ALA A 845 1.59 -14.50 -26.40
C ALA A 845 0.42 -15.30 -26.99
N LEU A 846 -0.07 -14.86 -28.15
CA LEU A 846 -1.20 -15.43 -28.88
C LEU A 846 -0.80 -15.63 -30.35
N PRO A 847 -0.89 -16.86 -30.91
CA PRO A 847 -0.67 -17.08 -32.33
C PRO A 847 -1.76 -16.36 -33.14
N VAL A 848 -1.36 -15.59 -34.15
CA VAL A 848 -2.27 -14.84 -35.02
C VAL A 848 -2.71 -15.73 -36.17
N ARG A 849 -3.72 -16.55 -35.91
CA ARG A 849 -4.40 -17.43 -36.89
C ARG A 849 -5.87 -17.60 -36.51
N PRO A 850 -6.78 -17.85 -37.47
CA PRO A 850 -8.15 -18.23 -37.15
C PRO A 850 -8.19 -19.44 -36.23
N ARG A 851 -9.15 -19.45 -35.31
CA ARG A 851 -9.41 -20.56 -34.38
C ARG A 851 -10.88 -20.98 -34.46
N PRO A 852 -11.21 -22.25 -34.17
CA PRO A 852 -12.60 -22.68 -34.09
C PRO A 852 -13.39 -21.85 -33.09
N GLN A 853 -14.57 -21.39 -33.51
CA GLN A 853 -15.55 -20.76 -32.63
C GLN A 853 -16.30 -21.86 -31.87
N PRO A 854 -16.31 -21.88 -30.52
CA PRO A 854 -17.10 -22.83 -29.74
C PRO A 854 -18.60 -22.67 -30.00
N PRO A 855 -19.41 -23.70 -29.71
CA PRO A 855 -20.87 -23.60 -29.80
C PRO A 855 -21.42 -22.44 -28.94
N VAL A 856 -22.44 -21.76 -29.47
CA VAL A 856 -23.20 -20.76 -28.71
C VAL A 856 -24.08 -21.47 -27.68
N ILE A 857 -23.91 -21.14 -26.40
CA ILE A 857 -24.83 -21.55 -25.34
C ILE A 857 -25.90 -20.46 -25.23
N ALA A 858 -27.14 -20.80 -25.54
CA ALA A 858 -28.26 -19.86 -25.42
C ALA A 858 -28.46 -19.43 -23.95
N ASP A 859 -28.71 -18.14 -23.76
CA ASP A 859 -28.97 -17.57 -22.44
C ASP A 859 -30.21 -18.25 -21.81
N ARG A 860 -30.06 -18.70 -20.57
CA ARG A 860 -31.10 -19.36 -19.78
C ARG A 860 -31.87 -18.38 -18.89
N VAL A 861 -31.39 -17.15 -18.82
CA VAL A 861 -31.96 -16.05 -18.03
C VAL A 861 -32.03 -14.80 -18.89
N ALA A 862 -33.04 -13.97 -18.64
CA ALA A 862 -33.05 -12.61 -19.14
C ALA A 862 -32.36 -11.73 -18.10
N TRP A 863 -31.35 -10.96 -18.48
CA TRP A 863 -30.75 -10.02 -17.54
C TRP A 863 -31.76 -8.92 -17.17
N PRO A 864 -31.79 -8.50 -15.90
CA PRO A 864 -32.73 -7.49 -15.45
C PRO A 864 -32.46 -6.15 -16.14
N GLU A 865 -33.54 -5.55 -16.66
CA GLU A 865 -33.50 -4.16 -17.10
C GLU A 865 -33.18 -3.25 -15.90
N ARG A 866 -32.75 -2.01 -16.17
CA ARG A 866 -32.34 -1.06 -15.12
C ARG A 866 -33.40 -0.87 -14.02
N ARG A 867 -34.69 -0.91 -14.39
CA ARG A 867 -35.83 -0.81 -13.45
C ARG A 867 -35.97 -2.01 -12.51
N ASP A 868 -35.53 -3.19 -12.93
CA ASP A 868 -35.69 -4.46 -12.20
C ASP A 868 -34.44 -4.83 -11.40
N ARG A 869 -33.32 -4.08 -11.56
CA ARG A 869 -32.04 -4.38 -10.90
C ARG A 869 -32.11 -4.35 -9.37
N LEU A 870 -33.02 -3.58 -8.79
CA LEU A 870 -33.21 -3.51 -7.33
C LEU A 870 -34.12 -4.63 -6.79
N ASN A 871 -34.91 -5.27 -7.64
CA ASN A 871 -35.79 -6.36 -7.27
C ASN A 871 -35.82 -7.45 -8.36
N PRO A 872 -34.70 -8.14 -8.59
CA PRO A 872 -34.60 -9.15 -9.64
C PRO A 872 -35.48 -10.36 -9.33
N LYS A 873 -35.98 -11.03 -10.38
CA LYS A 873 -36.75 -12.28 -10.26
C LYS A 873 -35.95 -13.35 -9.48
N PRO A 874 -36.55 -14.02 -8.49
CA PRO A 874 -35.85 -15.08 -7.75
C PRO A 874 -35.46 -16.24 -8.66
N GLY A 875 -34.32 -16.86 -8.36
CA GLY A 875 -33.96 -18.16 -8.92
C GLY A 875 -34.63 -19.29 -8.14
N VAL A 876 -34.41 -20.53 -8.57
CA VAL A 876 -34.85 -21.74 -7.88
C VAL A 876 -33.66 -22.67 -7.70
N ILE A 877 -33.40 -23.09 -6.46
CA ILE A 877 -32.44 -24.14 -6.14
C ILE A 877 -33.22 -25.39 -5.73
N TYR A 878 -32.81 -26.55 -6.24
CA TYR A 878 -33.41 -27.82 -5.86
C TYR A 878 -32.38 -28.95 -5.75
N SER A 879 -32.70 -29.96 -4.96
CA SER A 879 -31.94 -31.22 -4.89
C SER A 879 -32.88 -32.42 -4.79
N GLY A 880 -32.53 -33.49 -5.50
CA GLY A 880 -33.33 -34.73 -5.54
C GLY A 880 -33.19 -35.57 -4.27
N ASP A 881 -32.00 -35.63 -3.68
CA ASP A 881 -31.74 -36.25 -2.38
C ASP A 881 -30.54 -35.54 -1.75
N VAL A 882 -30.76 -34.74 -0.70
CA VAL A 882 -29.67 -34.04 0.00
C VAL A 882 -28.63 -35.00 0.60
N TYR A 883 -28.99 -36.27 0.84
CA TYR A 883 -28.07 -37.27 1.36
C TYR A 883 -27.21 -37.93 0.29
N GLN A 884 -27.41 -37.63 -0.99
CA GLN A 884 -26.58 -38.21 -2.06
C GLN A 884 -25.14 -37.70 -1.96
N ASN A 885 -24.20 -38.61 -1.65
CA ASN A 885 -22.78 -38.38 -1.32
C ASN A 885 -22.51 -37.72 0.06
N ALA A 886 -23.54 -37.57 0.89
CA ALA A 886 -23.34 -37.25 2.30
C ALA A 886 -22.88 -38.51 3.07
N PRO A 887 -22.20 -38.36 4.23
CA PRO A 887 -21.87 -39.49 5.09
C PRO A 887 -23.11 -40.35 5.43
N PRO A 888 -23.04 -41.70 5.34
CA PRO A 888 -24.20 -42.58 5.54
C PRO A 888 -24.94 -42.36 6.85
N GLU A 889 -24.22 -42.01 7.92
CA GLU A 889 -24.74 -41.71 9.25
C GLU A 889 -25.68 -40.50 9.30
N LEU A 890 -25.72 -39.66 8.27
CA LEU A 890 -26.64 -38.52 8.20
C LEU A 890 -28.01 -38.88 7.64
N ARG A 891 -28.15 -40.03 6.97
CA ARG A 891 -29.37 -40.39 6.22
C ARG A 891 -30.60 -40.39 7.13
N GLY A 892 -31.62 -39.65 6.73
CA GLY A 892 -32.88 -39.50 7.47
C GLY A 892 -32.82 -38.63 8.74
N LYS A 893 -31.68 -38.02 9.08
CA LYS A 893 -31.54 -37.16 10.27
C LYS A 893 -31.89 -35.69 9.99
N ALA A 894 -31.67 -35.20 8.78
CA ALA A 894 -31.96 -33.82 8.42
C ALA A 894 -33.47 -33.59 8.26
N ARG A 895 -33.94 -32.43 8.74
CA ARG A 895 -35.32 -31.93 8.63
C ARG A 895 -35.38 -30.58 7.93
N PHE A 896 -34.33 -29.79 8.04
CA PHE A 896 -34.27 -28.46 7.44
C PHE A 896 -32.94 -28.24 6.73
N LEU A 897 -33.00 -27.49 5.63
CA LEU A 897 -31.86 -26.87 4.99
C LEU A 897 -31.77 -25.43 5.49
N ARG A 898 -30.72 -25.09 6.23
CA ARG A 898 -30.40 -23.71 6.56
C ARG A 898 -29.77 -23.03 5.36
N VAL A 899 -30.27 -21.86 5.01
CA VAL A 899 -29.74 -21.03 3.92
C VAL A 899 -29.19 -19.75 4.52
N TRP A 900 -27.93 -19.43 4.19
CA TRP A 900 -27.31 -18.17 4.58
C TRP A 900 -26.41 -17.64 3.46
N HIS A 901 -26.00 -16.39 3.57
CA HIS A 901 -24.96 -15.82 2.73
C HIS A 901 -23.85 -15.20 3.57
N ILE A 902 -22.69 -15.02 2.96
CA ILE A 902 -21.66 -14.14 3.51
C ILE A 902 -21.83 -12.77 2.88
N ASP A 903 -21.74 -11.70 3.67
CA ASP A 903 -21.73 -10.34 3.13
C ASP A 903 -20.40 -10.08 2.42
N PRO A 904 -20.43 -9.46 1.23
CA PRO A 904 -19.21 -8.96 0.63
C PRO A 904 -18.67 -7.82 1.49
N LYS A 905 -17.36 -7.69 1.53
CA LYS A 905 -16.72 -6.54 2.17
C LYS A 905 -16.83 -5.34 1.24
N THR A 906 -17.50 -4.27 1.69
CA THR A 906 -17.84 -3.08 0.90
C THR A 906 -17.02 -1.83 1.25
N TYR A 907 -16.17 -1.90 2.28
CA TYR A 907 -15.27 -0.80 2.64
C TYR A 907 -13.95 -1.33 3.19
N THR A 908 -12.93 -0.47 3.19
CA THR A 908 -11.58 -0.82 3.61
C THR A 908 -10.79 0.44 3.98
N TYR A 909 -9.84 0.36 4.92
CA TYR A 909 -9.09 1.52 5.41
C TYR A 909 -7.82 1.77 4.61
N TRP A 910 -7.61 2.97 4.09
CA TRP A 910 -6.37 3.29 3.36
C TRP A 910 -5.13 3.35 4.27
N TYR A 911 -5.28 3.83 5.51
CA TYR A 911 -4.17 4.15 6.41
C TYR A 911 -4.22 3.44 7.78
N LYS A 912 -5.19 2.55 8.01
CA LYS A 912 -5.30 1.75 9.26
C LYS A 912 -5.21 0.27 8.95
N ARG A 913 -4.08 -0.37 9.30
CA ARG A 913 -3.97 -1.83 9.31
C ARG A 913 -4.31 -2.33 10.73
N PRO A 914 -5.48 -2.96 10.96
CA PRO A 914 -5.65 -3.75 12.18
C PRO A 914 -4.66 -4.92 12.20
N TYR A 915 -4.41 -5.47 13.39
CA TYR A 915 -3.27 -6.34 13.73
C TYR A 915 -3.04 -7.56 12.80
N ILE A 916 -4.05 -8.10 12.09
CA ILE A 916 -3.87 -9.27 11.20
C ILE A 916 -4.27 -9.04 9.75
N SER A 917 -5.50 -8.63 9.40
CA SER A 917 -5.90 -8.31 8.00
C SER A 917 -7.37 -7.84 7.86
N THR A 918 -7.63 -6.54 8.05
CA THR A 918 -8.89 -5.83 7.68
C THR A 918 -10.04 -5.76 8.71
N GLY A 919 -11.10 -5.00 8.40
CA GLY A 919 -12.28 -4.77 9.25
C GLY A 919 -13.60 -5.04 8.52
N PRO A 920 -14.76 -5.05 9.21
CA PRO A 920 -14.92 -5.12 10.67
C PRO A 920 -14.48 -6.49 11.22
N VAL A 921 -13.81 -6.49 12.37
CA VAL A 921 -13.37 -7.72 13.03
C VAL A 921 -14.59 -8.44 13.59
N ILE A 922 -14.97 -9.56 12.98
CA ILE A 922 -16.14 -10.35 13.38
C ILE A 922 -15.78 -11.71 13.99
N SER A 923 -14.48 -12.05 14.03
CA SER A 923 -13.97 -13.27 14.66
C SER A 923 -12.52 -13.08 15.12
N ALA A 924 -12.03 -13.98 15.98
CA ALA A 924 -10.63 -14.00 16.41
C ALA A 924 -9.64 -14.19 15.24
N VAL A 925 -10.09 -14.80 14.13
CA VAL A 925 -9.29 -15.00 12.90
C VAL A 925 -9.19 -13.71 12.08
N GLN A 926 -10.05 -12.70 12.34
CA GLN A 926 -10.10 -11.37 11.72
C GLN A 926 -10.32 -11.31 10.20
N SER A 927 -10.23 -12.42 9.47
CA SER A 927 -10.46 -12.51 8.01
C SER A 927 -11.71 -13.33 7.61
N GLU A 928 -12.56 -13.67 8.57
CA GLU A 928 -13.87 -14.27 8.32
C GLU A 928 -14.85 -13.25 7.73
N GLY A 929 -15.78 -13.70 6.89
CA GLY A 929 -16.85 -12.88 6.33
C GLY A 929 -18.12 -12.93 7.19
N VAL A 930 -18.92 -11.85 7.19
CA VAL A 930 -20.15 -11.77 8.00
C VAL A 930 -21.18 -12.74 7.45
N LYS A 931 -21.48 -13.82 8.19
CA LYS A 931 -22.49 -14.82 7.81
C LYS A 931 -23.88 -14.34 8.25
N ARG A 932 -24.76 -14.05 7.29
CA ARG A 932 -26.16 -13.68 7.50
C ARG A 932 -27.12 -14.81 7.20
N LEU A 933 -27.85 -15.23 8.23
CA LEU A 933 -28.89 -16.24 8.09
C LEU A 933 -30.08 -15.69 7.29
N LEU A 934 -30.41 -16.33 6.17
CA LEU A 934 -31.64 -16.02 5.43
C LEU A 934 -32.83 -16.79 5.98
N GLY A 935 -32.59 -17.99 6.52
CA GLY A 935 -33.62 -18.80 7.16
C GLY A 935 -33.46 -20.29 6.89
N THR A 936 -34.58 -21.01 6.95
CA THR A 936 -34.63 -22.46 6.74
C THR A 936 -35.68 -22.86 5.72
N VAL A 937 -35.44 -23.98 5.04
CA VAL A 937 -36.37 -24.64 4.12
C VAL A 937 -36.60 -26.07 4.60
N PRO A 938 -37.83 -26.59 4.65
CA PRO A 938 -38.07 -27.99 5.01
C PRO A 938 -37.48 -28.95 3.97
N ILE A 939 -36.92 -30.07 4.43
CA ILE A 939 -36.50 -31.19 3.59
C ILE A 939 -37.63 -32.20 3.59
N GLU A 940 -38.04 -32.65 2.40
CA GLU A 940 -39.12 -33.62 2.23
C GLU A 940 -38.70 -35.01 2.76
N ALA A 941 -39.68 -35.89 2.99
CA ALA A 941 -39.43 -37.21 3.58
C ALA A 941 -38.50 -38.11 2.75
N ASP A 942 -38.45 -37.90 1.43
CA ASP A 942 -37.53 -38.59 0.50
C ASP A 942 -36.14 -37.96 0.42
N GLY A 943 -35.88 -36.90 1.20
CA GLY A 943 -34.62 -36.15 1.18
C GLY A 943 -34.57 -35.05 0.13
N SER A 944 -35.63 -34.85 -0.66
CA SER A 944 -35.67 -33.79 -1.68
C SER A 944 -35.93 -32.39 -1.09
N VAL A 945 -35.49 -31.35 -1.79
CA VAL A 945 -35.73 -29.95 -1.42
C VAL A 945 -35.81 -29.07 -2.67
N ALA A 946 -36.69 -28.07 -2.67
CA ALA A 946 -36.80 -27.06 -3.72
C ALA A 946 -37.28 -25.73 -3.13
N PHE A 947 -36.58 -24.63 -3.41
CA PHE A 947 -36.92 -23.32 -2.85
C PHE A 947 -36.55 -22.16 -3.77
N TYR A 948 -37.23 -21.02 -3.56
CA TYR A 948 -36.88 -19.75 -4.19
C TYR A 948 -35.60 -19.19 -3.56
N ALA A 949 -34.60 -18.92 -4.39
CA ALA A 949 -33.29 -18.43 -3.98
C ALA A 949 -33.09 -16.98 -4.45
N PRO A 950 -32.58 -16.08 -3.58
CA PRO A 950 -32.28 -14.71 -3.98
C PRO A 950 -31.09 -14.71 -4.96
N PRO A 951 -31.22 -14.07 -6.14
CA PRO A 951 -30.13 -13.99 -7.10
C PRO A 951 -29.07 -13.00 -6.64
N GLY A 952 -27.85 -13.13 -7.15
CA GLY A 952 -26.75 -12.25 -6.76
C GLY A 952 -26.33 -12.40 -5.30
N LYS A 953 -26.51 -13.58 -4.70
CA LYS A 953 -25.97 -13.89 -3.37
C LYS A 953 -25.11 -15.15 -3.42
N ALA A 954 -23.99 -15.12 -2.70
CA ALA A 954 -23.19 -16.32 -2.41
C ALA A 954 -23.90 -17.13 -1.33
N LEU A 955 -24.71 -18.10 -1.75
CA LEU A 955 -25.54 -18.94 -0.89
C LEU A 955 -24.78 -20.17 -0.41
N HIS A 956 -24.89 -20.43 0.88
CA HIS A 956 -24.33 -21.61 1.53
C HIS A 956 -25.42 -22.37 2.26
N PHE A 957 -25.15 -23.65 2.53
CA PHE A 957 -26.12 -24.56 3.10
C PHE A 957 -25.60 -25.31 4.32
N GLN A 958 -26.49 -25.52 5.30
CA GLN A 958 -26.33 -26.54 6.33
C GLN A 958 -27.52 -27.48 6.39
N LEU A 959 -27.24 -28.77 6.55
CA LEU A 959 -28.27 -29.74 6.97
C LEU A 959 -28.51 -29.59 8.46
N LEU A 960 -29.77 -29.45 8.88
CA LEU A 960 -30.17 -29.37 10.27
C LEU A 960 -31.07 -30.53 10.68
N ASP A 961 -30.95 -31.00 11.93
CA ASP A 961 -31.89 -31.96 12.52
C ASP A 961 -33.22 -31.32 12.96
N ASP A 962 -34.09 -32.12 13.59
CA ASP A 962 -35.37 -31.70 14.16
C ASP A 962 -35.24 -30.66 15.29
N LYS A 963 -34.06 -30.60 15.93
CA LYS A 963 -33.69 -29.62 16.95
C LYS A 963 -32.92 -28.42 16.37
N GLN A 964 -32.90 -28.27 15.05
CA GLN A 964 -32.18 -27.23 14.31
C GLN A 964 -30.65 -27.20 14.54
N ARG A 965 -30.05 -28.31 14.97
CA ARG A 965 -28.59 -28.45 15.13
C ARG A 965 -27.95 -28.77 13.77
N ALA A 966 -26.83 -28.13 13.48
CA ALA A 966 -26.10 -28.36 12.23
C ALA A 966 -25.49 -29.78 12.21
N LEU A 967 -25.82 -30.54 11.17
CA LEU A 967 -25.32 -31.90 10.91
C LEU A 967 -24.17 -31.89 9.90
N HIS A 968 -24.24 -31.01 8.91
CA HIS A 968 -23.27 -30.92 7.83
C HIS A 968 -23.26 -29.51 7.26
N THR A 969 -22.09 -29.00 6.88
CA THR A 969 -21.90 -27.62 6.40
C THR A 969 -21.18 -27.62 5.06
N MET A 970 -21.71 -26.88 4.10
CA MET A 970 -21.04 -26.61 2.84
C MET A 970 -19.90 -25.60 3.03
N ARG A 971 -18.64 -26.03 2.83
CA ARG A 971 -17.43 -25.18 2.89
C ARG A 971 -17.06 -24.59 1.52
N SER A 972 -18.05 -24.00 0.88
CA SER A 972 -18.02 -23.26 -0.39
C SER A 972 -19.41 -22.63 -0.56
N PHE A 973 -19.71 -22.03 -1.72
CA PHE A 973 -21.01 -21.44 -2.00
C PHE A 973 -21.49 -21.72 -3.42
N VAL A 974 -22.79 -21.55 -3.63
CA VAL A 974 -23.43 -21.48 -4.94
C VAL A 974 -24.15 -20.16 -5.09
N GLY A 975 -24.50 -19.80 -6.32
CA GLY A 975 -25.37 -18.66 -6.62
C GLY A 975 -26.34 -19.03 -7.72
N VAL A 976 -27.32 -18.15 -7.92
CA VAL A 976 -28.25 -18.20 -9.05
C VAL A 976 -28.34 -16.83 -9.71
N MET A 977 -28.46 -16.83 -11.04
CA MET A 977 -28.86 -15.64 -11.79
C MET A 977 -30.37 -15.41 -11.69
N PRO A 978 -30.88 -14.18 -11.95
CA PRO A 978 -32.31 -13.90 -11.90
C PRO A 978 -33.13 -14.85 -12.79
N GLY A 979 -34.06 -15.58 -12.18
CA GLY A 979 -34.90 -16.57 -12.88
C GLY A 979 -34.22 -17.91 -13.21
N GLU A 980 -32.95 -18.13 -12.84
CA GLU A 980 -32.26 -19.40 -13.07
C GLU A 980 -32.92 -20.53 -12.26
N ARG A 981 -33.05 -21.71 -12.87
CA ARG A 981 -33.39 -22.95 -12.16
C ARG A 981 -32.17 -23.85 -12.10
N ARG A 982 -31.70 -24.14 -10.89
CA ARG A 982 -30.43 -24.83 -10.63
C ARG A 982 -30.64 -26.06 -9.75
N GLY A 983 -30.23 -27.21 -10.25
CA GLY A 983 -30.30 -28.48 -9.54
C GLY A 983 -28.94 -28.93 -8.96
N CYS A 984 -28.97 -29.60 -7.82
CA CYS A 984 -27.85 -30.35 -7.26
C CYS A 984 -28.27 -31.82 -7.05
N LEU A 985 -27.39 -32.77 -7.38
CA LEU A 985 -27.69 -34.20 -7.17
C LEU A 985 -27.91 -34.51 -5.68
N GLY A 986 -27.01 -34.02 -4.83
CA GLY A 986 -27.11 -34.03 -3.36
C GLY A 986 -26.08 -33.09 -2.74
N CYS A 987 -25.76 -33.27 -1.46
CA CYS A 987 -24.70 -32.52 -0.81
C CYS A 987 -23.30 -33.07 -1.21
N HIS A 988 -22.52 -32.24 -1.92
CA HIS A 988 -21.14 -32.51 -2.38
C HIS A 988 -20.95 -33.64 -3.43
N PRO A 989 -21.73 -33.66 -4.53
CA PRO A 989 -21.68 -34.73 -5.52
C PRO A 989 -20.47 -34.64 -6.44
N SER A 990 -20.00 -35.78 -6.95
CA SER A 990 -19.11 -35.81 -8.11
C SER A 990 -19.88 -35.31 -9.34
N HIS A 991 -19.48 -34.17 -9.88
CA HIS A 991 -20.25 -33.36 -10.85
C HIS A 991 -20.48 -34.00 -12.23
N SER A 992 -19.89 -35.18 -12.50
CA SER A 992 -19.97 -35.92 -13.78
C SER A 992 -20.94 -37.11 -13.75
N ARG A 993 -21.74 -37.28 -12.69
CA ARG A 993 -22.70 -38.39 -12.60
C ARG A 993 -24.08 -37.95 -13.05
N ALA A 994 -24.74 -38.78 -13.86
CA ALA A 994 -26.15 -38.62 -14.14
C ALA A 994 -26.96 -38.75 -12.82
N PRO A 995 -28.12 -38.08 -12.69
CA PRO A 995 -29.05 -38.34 -11.61
C PRO A 995 -29.40 -39.83 -11.54
N ILE A 996 -29.62 -40.35 -10.33
CA ILE A 996 -30.08 -41.72 -10.15
C ILE A 996 -31.46 -41.84 -10.81
N THR A 997 -31.58 -42.69 -11.83
CA THR A 997 -32.85 -43.00 -12.50
C THR A 997 -33.79 -43.71 -11.52
N GLY A 998 -35.02 -43.21 -11.38
CA GLY A 998 -36.06 -43.81 -10.54
C GLY A 998 -36.24 -43.21 -9.12
N ALA A 999 -35.46 -42.19 -8.74
CA ALA A 999 -35.70 -41.48 -7.48
C ALA A 999 -37.00 -40.65 -7.55
N SER A 1000 -37.94 -40.89 -6.62
CA SER A 1000 -39.02 -39.94 -6.35
C SER A 1000 -38.40 -38.64 -5.81
N CYS A 1001 -38.82 -37.50 -6.34
CA CYS A 1001 -38.44 -36.18 -5.83
C CYS A 1001 -39.72 -35.41 -5.52
N LEU A 1002 -40.21 -35.54 -4.29
CA LEU A 1002 -41.44 -34.93 -3.80
C LEU A 1002 -41.40 -33.41 -3.94
N ALA A 1003 -40.27 -32.78 -3.65
CA ALA A 1003 -40.11 -31.33 -3.72
C ALA A 1003 -40.26 -30.75 -5.13
N LEU A 1004 -40.04 -31.55 -6.19
CA LEU A 1004 -40.22 -31.11 -7.58
C LEU A 1004 -41.65 -31.30 -8.10
N ARG A 1005 -42.53 -31.98 -7.34
CA ARG A 1005 -43.95 -32.16 -7.70
C ARG A 1005 -44.83 -30.99 -7.27
N THR A 1006 -44.31 -30.09 -6.44
CA THR A 1006 -45.00 -28.92 -5.92
C THR A 1006 -44.25 -27.64 -6.29
N GLU A 1007 -44.87 -26.49 -6.04
CA GLU A 1007 -44.18 -25.20 -6.14
C GLU A 1007 -42.99 -25.13 -5.17
N PRO A 1008 -41.85 -24.52 -5.56
CA PRO A 1008 -40.72 -24.31 -4.65
C PRO A 1008 -41.15 -23.57 -3.37
N ARG A 1009 -40.58 -23.95 -2.23
CA ARG A 1009 -40.89 -23.32 -0.94
C ARG A 1009 -40.24 -21.93 -0.83
N PRO A 1010 -40.86 -20.96 -0.14
CA PRO A 1010 -40.15 -19.76 0.31
C PRO A 1010 -39.15 -20.13 1.44
N ILE A 1011 -38.10 -19.33 1.59
CA ILE A 1011 -37.21 -19.42 2.75
C ILE A 1011 -37.99 -18.89 3.96
N THR A 1012 -38.10 -19.70 5.02
CA THR A 1012 -38.72 -19.26 6.27
C THR A 1012 -37.69 -18.52 7.11
N PRO A 1013 -37.82 -17.21 7.32
CA PRO A 1013 -36.86 -16.44 8.10
C PRO A 1013 -36.84 -16.91 9.56
N PRO A 1014 -35.73 -16.67 10.29
CA PRO A 1014 -35.69 -16.94 11.71
C PRO A 1014 -36.70 -16.06 12.48
N PRO A 1015 -37.10 -16.42 13.72
CA PRO A 1015 -38.05 -15.64 14.52
C PRO A 1015 -37.45 -14.33 15.10
N TRP A 1016 -36.24 -13.97 14.71
CA TRP A 1016 -35.53 -12.75 15.10
C TRP A 1016 -35.16 -11.93 13.86
N SER A 1017 -34.77 -10.66 14.00
CA SER A 1017 -34.58 -9.77 12.85
C SER A 1017 -33.43 -10.16 11.92
N ASP A 1018 -33.51 -9.68 10.69
CA ASP A 1018 -32.52 -9.89 9.61
C ASP A 1018 -31.16 -9.21 9.87
N ASP A 1019 -31.04 -8.46 10.97
CA ASP A 1019 -29.82 -7.79 11.42
C ASP A 1019 -28.87 -8.72 12.21
N THR A 1020 -29.23 -10.00 12.35
CA THR A 1020 -28.47 -10.94 13.19
C THR A 1020 -27.32 -11.62 12.45
N VAL A 1021 -26.15 -11.64 13.10
CA VAL A 1021 -24.92 -12.27 12.60
C VAL A 1021 -24.79 -13.68 13.18
N SER A 1022 -24.50 -14.66 12.33
CA SER A 1022 -24.21 -16.04 12.77
C SER A 1022 -22.71 -16.20 13.00
N PHE A 1023 -22.33 -16.61 14.21
CA PHE A 1023 -20.94 -16.97 14.54
C PHE A 1023 -20.75 -18.49 14.47
N PRO A 1024 -19.63 -19.00 13.92
CA PRO A 1024 -19.25 -20.38 14.19
C PRO A 1024 -19.09 -20.55 15.71
N ARG A 1025 -19.77 -21.55 16.27
CA ARG A 1025 -19.51 -22.01 17.64
C ARG A 1025 -18.39 -23.02 17.63
#